data_AF-A0A7X3T515-F1
#
_entry.id   AF-A0A7X3T515-F1
#
_cell.length_a   1.000
_cell.length_b   1.000
_cell.length_c   1.000
_cell.angle_alpha   90.00
_cell.angle_beta   90.00
_cell.angle_gamma   90.00
#
_symmetry.space_group_name_H-M   'P 1'
#
loop_
_entity.id
_entity.type
_entity.pdbx_description
1 polymer ?
#
loop_
_entity_poly.entity_id
_entity_poly.type
_entity_poly.pdbx_seq_one_letter_code
_entity_poly.pdbx_strand_id
1 'polypeptide(L)'
;MNALKDILQRCHQRHKKPLRQRKTKATPALYKGLPYHFMVYCAWRCPVRLYELEQADISFMPIGRAPQHDHGPLDFGGERFLSRQRLTDWNSWVWHKSWGIQIYTGTPSAHDGAQWHDIDFKYDAICAAPDAVLACIEALVNSVASPLLTLTKSGGLRFSCRVQDYLHQNTDEAKRYIYKHTPTTENPYRRDVYLEILGNEGYSRWDGRYEILLGNLLEPPIITKEVLFAPIDALRAALQDSAPPAEGALAPSPRSVPVVPTYFDSHNLNLAKEAFLKREFSYVQEENDVHYWNRPGNNVGDGRVLLWEQDGVVWVRASTSDEGLPMEATHITDVWDDTGILPLLPPTGLPVTDNVLDVREGKLSPLAVKRPDPMLQQERENKVYGTLEKNAAEMQRVFNRDVRILGLIAETGAGKTYAVESYVLNGGAISFSGKSVVTKEAECRFQNRDLPSVAYRRARGYLWERVKEIPVEERMATPFQRGNICEDPERCYEFERKGGNPDESICPQCPVYIECQQRGYLSQPGTLQRAKAQICNPMRLFLDPQNSETVEKILEQIDDTERLCIIDEASTDRLFIFCRVLKNTLEAWCVDWRGSALGNFGNALLNALEVKSGLDGDGGNAVGRIRAVVQAFEGQKETLIQQMCQVNTTGKVVPREFVDDETGETLARFSIVFENEAAAHIPLDTDAADKLATKGLPVFELDTFALNEDMKIPMSMTQAVALGILDTATVTKIKAFPTVYRHPNWTFWHQLKRFFEHYPRDADAPLLWSDEEMRFWVPPVLPPTVKRLLFMSSTLSEQDLYRAFPGEEIEVHHIKPTAWVAGNRVFQIRTGIYPRQTILNYDTDWDVLGMSEIGQRFFLGIQAEIERDPSVKHAIITSAPVTQHLQSIAARENVCFVTGFKEVETLQDTAFETAEVVWIVGAPYWSPGLTWRQSQILFGNAEKPLCYDGAAEFGNYKDERIQDVYERNAVGLFRQIVGRIGLNRLPNKTVVLLSSMPLPDITNRPETLLFDWEDFEVAGGLSKLPEVIAERERFETERDNLTAESDREKVEQVMGVSSSQANRILMKFRGGKRLRVLFRDQIFSMLSGGEKKTAELIDAIEGHPGSIKNELKRLVDSGEIVKVRRSMYALPPSSDSEKK
;
A
#
# COMPACT_ATOMS: atom_id res chain seq x y z
N MET A 1 34.73 -37.76 29.52
CA MET A 1 35.29 -38.14 28.21
C MET A 1 34.85 -39.52 27.69
N ASN A 2 35.21 -40.67 28.29
CA ASN A 2 34.95 -41.99 27.65
C ASN A 2 33.45 -42.27 27.36
N ALA A 3 32.53 -41.89 28.25
CA ALA A 3 31.09 -42.09 28.04
C ALA A 3 30.53 -41.38 26.78
N LEU A 4 30.98 -40.16 26.48
CA LEU A 4 30.52 -39.40 25.30
C LEU A 4 31.05 -39.98 23.97
N LYS A 5 32.27 -40.55 23.95
CA LYS A 5 32.77 -41.28 22.77
C LYS A 5 31.99 -42.58 22.52
N ASP A 6 31.58 -43.28 23.58
CA ASP A 6 30.72 -44.46 23.47
C ASP A 6 29.32 -44.09 22.93
N ILE A 7 28.77 -42.93 23.34
CA ILE A 7 27.50 -42.39 22.81
C ILE A 7 27.58 -42.13 21.30
N LEU A 8 28.65 -41.51 20.80
CA LEU A 8 28.85 -41.30 19.35
C LEU A 8 28.92 -42.65 18.60
N GLN A 9 29.58 -43.65 19.17
CA GLN A 9 29.64 -44.99 18.59
C GLN A 9 28.24 -45.68 18.57
N ARG A 10 27.41 -45.46 19.59
CA ARG A 10 25.99 -45.91 19.62
C ARG A 10 25.11 -45.16 18.61
N CYS A 11 25.36 -43.87 18.36
CA CYS A 11 24.72 -43.10 17.27
C CYS A 11 24.93 -43.80 15.92
N HIS A 12 26.18 -44.11 15.58
CA HIS A 12 26.54 -44.83 14.35
C HIS A 12 25.94 -46.25 14.26
N GLN A 13 25.78 -46.95 15.40
CA GLN A 13 25.12 -48.27 15.42
C GLN A 13 23.60 -48.15 15.22
N ARG A 14 22.94 -47.18 15.85
CA ARG A 14 21.49 -46.94 15.73
C ARG A 14 21.12 -46.54 14.31
N HIS A 15 21.90 -45.67 13.66
CA HIS A 15 21.66 -45.25 12.28
C HIS A 15 21.73 -46.42 11.28
N LYS A 16 22.56 -47.45 11.54
CA LYS A 16 22.66 -48.65 10.69
C LYS A 16 21.42 -49.57 10.74
N LYS A 17 20.54 -49.41 11.72
CA LYS A 17 19.24 -50.11 11.83
C LYS A 17 18.14 -49.13 12.32
N PRO A 18 17.73 -48.16 11.48
CA PRO A 18 16.83 -47.10 11.90
C PRO A 18 15.39 -47.62 12.03
N LEU A 19 14.65 -47.10 13.01
CA LEU A 19 13.21 -47.35 13.11
C LEU A 19 12.47 -46.47 12.09
N ARG A 20 11.39 -46.99 11.49
CA ARG A 20 10.70 -46.33 10.35
C ARG A 20 10.25 -44.91 10.70
N GLN A 21 10.82 -43.93 10.00
CA GLN A 21 10.45 -42.50 10.05
C GLN A 21 10.64 -41.90 8.65
N ARG A 22 9.81 -40.93 8.25
CA ARG A 22 10.00 -40.21 6.98
C ARG A 22 11.28 -39.35 7.06
N LYS A 23 12.11 -39.41 6.02
CA LYS A 23 13.27 -38.51 5.87
C LYS A 23 12.79 -37.17 5.28
N THR A 24 13.10 -36.07 5.96
CA THR A 24 13.02 -34.72 5.41
C THR A 24 14.43 -34.31 4.96
N LYS A 25 14.59 -33.86 3.71
CA LYS A 25 15.84 -33.19 3.29
C LYS A 25 15.71 -31.70 3.56
N ALA A 26 16.69 -31.12 4.25
CA ALA A 26 16.92 -29.68 4.24
C ALA A 26 17.90 -29.34 3.10
N THR A 27 17.85 -28.11 2.60
CA THR A 27 18.76 -27.58 1.58
C THR A 27 19.42 -26.34 2.18
N PRO A 28 20.75 -26.18 2.11
CA PRO A 28 21.44 -25.05 2.73
C PRO A 28 21.08 -23.73 2.04
N ALA A 29 21.13 -22.63 2.79
CA ALA A 29 21.02 -21.29 2.23
C ALA A 29 22.32 -20.91 1.49
N LEU A 30 22.19 -20.30 0.31
CA LEU A 30 23.31 -19.82 -0.50
C LEU A 30 23.25 -18.29 -0.61
N TYR A 31 24.41 -17.64 -0.63
CA TYR A 31 24.52 -16.21 -0.94
C TYR A 31 24.98 -16.04 -2.37
N LYS A 32 24.12 -15.49 -3.23
CA LYS A 32 24.39 -15.31 -4.68
C LYS A 32 24.98 -16.57 -5.34
N GLY A 33 24.43 -17.75 -5.01
CA GLY A 33 24.85 -19.05 -5.55
C GLY A 33 26.12 -19.69 -4.95
N LEU A 34 26.79 -19.06 -3.98
CA LEU A 34 28.06 -19.56 -3.42
C LEU A 34 28.05 -19.76 -1.89
N PRO A 35 28.81 -20.76 -1.37
CA PRO A 35 28.98 -20.97 0.07
C PRO A 35 30.06 -20.05 0.68
N TYR A 36 29.78 -19.46 1.85
CA TYR A 36 30.70 -18.56 2.55
C TYR A 36 32.00 -19.24 2.98
N HIS A 37 33.16 -18.65 2.66
CA HIS A 37 34.49 -19.20 2.99
C HIS A 37 35.09 -18.66 4.31
N PHE A 38 34.26 -18.26 5.28
CA PHE A 38 34.74 -17.74 6.57
C PHE A 38 35.17 -18.86 7.52
N MET A 39 36.34 -18.69 8.14
CA MET A 39 36.84 -19.55 9.22
C MET A 39 36.38 -18.99 10.56
N VAL A 40 35.61 -19.79 11.31
CA VAL A 40 35.20 -19.50 12.68
C VAL A 40 36.03 -20.34 13.64
N TYR A 41 36.44 -19.74 14.76
CA TYR A 41 37.21 -20.44 15.78
C TYR A 41 36.32 -20.68 16.99
N CYS A 42 36.19 -21.95 17.41
CA CYS A 42 35.48 -22.26 18.64
C CYS A 42 36.28 -21.79 19.88
N ALA A 43 35.69 -21.89 21.08
CA ALA A 43 36.33 -21.50 22.35
C ALA A 43 37.73 -22.10 22.59
N TRP A 44 38.04 -23.23 21.96
CA TRP A 44 39.32 -23.94 22.05
C TRP A 44 40.29 -23.63 20.88
N ARG A 45 40.01 -22.57 20.10
CA ARG A 45 40.76 -22.14 18.91
C ARG A 45 40.85 -23.19 17.80
N CYS A 46 39.93 -24.15 17.75
CA CYS A 46 39.83 -25.08 16.63
C CYS A 46 39.20 -24.36 15.41
N PRO A 47 39.86 -24.34 14.23
CA PRO A 47 39.34 -23.71 13.02
C PRO A 47 38.25 -24.58 12.35
N VAL A 48 37.06 -24.02 12.16
CA VAL A 48 35.93 -24.67 11.45
C VAL A 48 35.35 -23.72 10.40
N ARG A 49 34.93 -24.21 9.24
CA ARG A 49 34.35 -23.35 8.18
C ARG A 49 32.89 -23.07 8.48
N LEU A 50 32.44 -21.82 8.31
CA LEU A 50 31.07 -21.41 8.62
C LEU A 50 30.01 -22.23 7.86
N TYR A 51 30.23 -22.49 6.57
CA TYR A 51 29.31 -23.32 5.78
C TYR A 51 29.20 -24.77 6.27
N GLU A 52 30.21 -25.31 6.95
CA GLU A 52 30.20 -26.70 7.46
C GLU A 52 29.32 -26.81 8.71
N LEU A 53 29.25 -25.74 9.50
CA LEU A 53 28.31 -25.59 10.60
C LEU A 53 26.88 -25.40 10.06
N GLU A 54 26.70 -24.54 9.05
CA GLU A 54 25.38 -24.27 8.47
C GLU A 54 24.80 -25.47 7.68
N GLN A 55 25.64 -26.24 6.97
CA GLN A 55 25.23 -27.52 6.35
C GLN A 55 24.86 -28.59 7.39
N ALA A 56 25.36 -28.46 8.62
CA ALA A 56 25.00 -29.30 9.76
C ALA A 56 23.75 -28.79 10.53
N ASP A 57 23.04 -27.76 10.02
CA ASP A 57 21.97 -27.03 10.71
C ASP A 57 22.41 -26.41 12.06
N ILE A 58 23.65 -25.90 12.14
CA ILE A 58 24.22 -25.21 13.31
C ILE A 58 24.59 -23.76 12.95
N SER A 59 23.93 -22.76 13.54
CA SER A 59 24.21 -21.34 13.30
C SER A 59 24.55 -20.56 14.58
N PHE A 60 25.32 -19.47 14.45
CA PHE A 60 25.94 -18.74 15.56
C PHE A 60 25.87 -17.20 15.44
N MET A 61 24.86 -16.62 14.76
CA MET A 61 24.65 -15.16 14.74
C MET A 61 23.18 -14.79 14.44
N PRO A 62 22.74 -13.51 14.56
CA PRO A 62 21.32 -13.15 14.59
C PRO A 62 20.66 -13.27 13.21
N ILE A 63 20.02 -14.41 12.94
CA ILE A 63 19.24 -14.67 11.73
C ILE A 63 17.79 -14.89 12.12
N GLY A 64 16.90 -14.00 11.68
CA GLY A 64 15.48 -14.05 12.01
C GLY A 64 14.78 -15.24 11.36
N ARG A 65 14.15 -16.09 12.18
CA ARG A 65 13.10 -17.05 11.77
C ARG A 65 12.04 -17.19 12.85
N ALA A 66 11.17 -16.19 12.93
CA ALA A 66 9.83 -16.34 13.50
C ALA A 66 8.81 -16.33 12.33
N PRO A 67 7.67 -17.06 12.40
CA PRO A 67 6.83 -17.39 11.23
C PRO A 67 6.11 -16.24 10.50
N GLN A 68 6.47 -14.99 10.77
CA GLN A 68 5.85 -13.76 10.22
C GLN A 68 6.87 -12.68 9.83
N HIS A 69 8.18 -12.94 9.97
CA HIS A 69 9.26 -11.98 9.65
C HIS A 69 10.43 -12.69 8.93
N ASP A 70 10.16 -13.20 7.73
CA ASP A 70 11.11 -13.99 6.92
C ASP A 70 12.12 -13.16 6.10
N HIS A 71 12.11 -11.83 6.20
CA HIS A 71 13.07 -10.97 5.51
C HIS A 71 14.34 -10.77 6.35
N GLY A 72 15.51 -11.01 5.74
CA GLY A 72 16.79 -10.56 6.29
C GLY A 72 16.86 -9.03 6.37
N PRO A 73 17.81 -8.44 7.11
CA PRO A 73 18.00 -6.98 7.11
C PRO A 73 18.25 -6.48 5.67
N LEU A 74 17.52 -5.42 5.30
CA LEU A 74 17.44 -4.82 3.97
C LEU A 74 18.78 -4.30 3.40
N ASP A 75 19.84 -4.26 4.20
CA ASP A 75 21.16 -3.85 3.75
C ASP A 75 22.25 -4.78 4.31
N PHE A 76 22.94 -5.46 3.39
CA PHE A 76 24.06 -6.36 3.64
C PHE A 76 25.37 -5.87 2.97
N GLY A 77 25.45 -4.58 2.59
CA GLY A 77 26.61 -3.99 1.91
C GLY A 77 27.17 -2.74 2.60
N GLY A 78 28.49 -2.71 2.84
CA GLY A 78 29.20 -1.48 3.23
C GLY A 78 29.73 -1.48 4.66
N GLU A 79 31.07 -1.38 4.78
CA GLU A 79 31.94 -1.08 5.94
C GLU A 79 31.71 -1.74 7.33
N ARG A 80 30.52 -2.20 7.69
CA ARG A 80 30.15 -2.80 8.99
C ARG A 80 30.89 -4.11 9.31
N PHE A 81 31.40 -4.78 8.29
CA PHE A 81 32.22 -6.00 8.39
C PHE A 81 33.73 -5.71 8.30
N LEU A 82 34.13 -4.49 7.90
CA LEU A 82 35.53 -4.07 7.75
C LEU A 82 35.99 -3.12 8.87
N SER A 83 35.04 -2.52 9.60
CA SER A 83 35.28 -1.64 10.74
C SER A 83 35.02 -2.34 12.08
N ARG A 84 35.81 -1.97 13.09
CA ARG A 84 35.71 -2.52 14.46
C ARG A 84 34.43 -2.02 15.12
N GLN A 85 33.46 -2.90 15.32
CA GLN A 85 32.18 -2.55 15.96
C GLN A 85 32.40 -2.00 17.38
N ARG A 86 31.73 -0.89 17.68
CA ARG A 86 31.91 -0.07 18.88
C ARG A 86 30.81 -0.35 19.90
N LEU A 87 31.03 0.07 21.14
CA LEU A 87 30.06 -0.12 22.24
C LEU A 87 28.65 0.45 21.93
N THR A 88 28.59 1.49 21.11
CA THR A 88 27.35 2.13 20.62
C THR A 88 26.52 1.24 19.71
N ASP A 89 27.14 0.31 19.00
CA ASP A 89 26.49 -0.55 18.00
C ASP A 89 25.74 -1.72 18.67
N TRP A 90 25.99 -1.91 19.97
CA TRP A 90 25.39 -2.92 20.84
C TRP A 90 24.39 -2.32 21.84
N ASN A 91 23.93 -1.08 21.62
CA ASN A 91 22.92 -0.46 22.49
C ASN A 91 21.60 -1.26 22.49
N SER A 92 20.83 -1.18 23.58
CA SER A 92 19.63 -2.00 23.79
C SER A 92 18.57 -1.87 22.69
N TRP A 93 18.44 -0.71 22.05
CA TRP A 93 17.46 -0.48 20.98
C TRP A 93 17.86 -1.14 19.67
N VAL A 94 19.16 -1.14 19.34
CA VAL A 94 19.72 -1.92 18.22
C VAL A 94 19.69 -3.41 18.55
N TRP A 95 20.02 -3.81 19.78
CA TRP A 95 19.96 -5.21 20.24
C TRP A 95 18.55 -5.80 20.16
N HIS A 96 17.50 -5.03 20.49
CA HIS A 96 16.11 -5.47 20.34
C HIS A 96 15.67 -5.59 18.86
N LYS A 97 16.34 -4.91 17.92
CA LYS A 97 16.13 -5.08 16.48
C LYS A 97 17.02 -6.17 15.88
N SER A 98 18.18 -6.46 16.47
CA SER A 98 19.08 -7.55 16.11
C SER A 98 18.87 -8.77 17.02
N TRP A 99 17.71 -9.42 16.85
CA TRP A 99 17.35 -10.77 17.31
C TRP A 99 18.53 -11.60 17.85
N GLY A 100 18.81 -11.52 19.16
CA GLY A 100 20.06 -12.04 19.75
C GLY A 100 20.39 -13.51 19.42
N ILE A 101 21.67 -13.88 19.53
CA ILE A 101 22.24 -15.17 19.08
C ILE A 101 21.31 -16.37 19.40
N GLN A 102 20.70 -16.93 18.36
CA GLN A 102 19.98 -18.20 18.42
C GLN A 102 20.87 -19.32 17.87
N ILE A 103 21.20 -20.30 18.72
CA ILE A 103 21.89 -21.51 18.27
C ILE A 103 20.82 -22.47 17.71
N TYR A 104 20.51 -22.35 16.43
CA TYR A 104 19.67 -23.33 15.75
C TYR A 104 20.39 -24.68 15.75
N THR A 105 19.74 -25.73 16.25
CA THR A 105 20.26 -27.11 16.33
C THR A 105 19.06 -28.07 16.31
N GLY A 106 18.49 -28.26 15.13
CA GLY A 106 17.29 -29.09 14.92
C GLY A 106 15.97 -28.36 15.17
N THR A 107 14.88 -29.04 14.81
CA THR A 107 13.51 -28.48 14.82
C THR A 107 12.97 -28.36 16.25
N PRO A 108 12.47 -27.18 16.69
CA PRO A 108 11.75 -27.06 17.95
C PRO A 108 10.54 -27.98 17.99
N SER A 109 10.32 -28.67 19.11
CA SER A 109 9.18 -29.59 19.33
C SER A 109 7.84 -28.88 19.58
N ALA A 110 7.71 -27.62 19.13
CA ALA A 110 6.54 -26.76 19.34
C ALA A 110 5.34 -27.14 18.46
N HIS A 111 4.74 -28.30 18.76
CA HIS A 111 3.30 -28.49 18.60
C HIS A 111 2.63 -28.17 19.94
N ASP A 112 1.46 -27.53 19.87
CA ASP A 112 0.52 -27.36 20.98
C ASP A 112 1.04 -26.56 22.20
N GLY A 113 1.74 -25.45 21.94
CA GLY A 113 1.83 -24.32 22.88
C GLY A 113 2.83 -24.42 24.05
N ALA A 114 3.61 -25.50 24.15
CA ALA A 114 4.68 -25.58 25.14
C ALA A 114 5.88 -24.70 24.72
N GLN A 115 6.27 -23.76 25.59
CA GLN A 115 7.52 -23.01 25.44
C GLN A 115 8.69 -23.75 26.14
N TRP A 116 9.91 -23.60 25.62
CA TRP A 116 11.21 -24.14 26.13
C TRP A 116 11.39 -25.68 26.02
N HIS A 117 12.59 -26.27 25.80
CA HIS A 117 13.68 -26.01 24.84
C HIS A 117 14.44 -27.36 24.63
N ASP A 118 14.04 -28.14 23.62
CA ASP A 118 14.81 -29.32 23.16
C ASP A 118 15.81 -28.89 22.08
N ILE A 119 17.06 -29.38 22.18
CA ILE A 119 18.12 -29.23 21.16
C ILE A 119 18.34 -30.62 20.53
N ASP A 120 18.18 -30.78 19.21
CA ASP A 120 18.25 -32.07 18.51
C ASP A 120 19.38 -32.09 17.47
N PHE A 121 20.54 -32.61 17.89
CA PHE A 121 21.69 -32.84 17.02
C PHE A 121 21.40 -34.01 16.07
N LYS A 122 21.04 -33.69 14.82
CA LYS A 122 20.86 -34.68 13.76
C LYS A 122 22.11 -35.55 13.59
N TYR A 123 21.91 -36.82 13.23
CA TYR A 123 23.02 -37.74 12.95
C TYR A 123 24.00 -37.20 11.89
N ASP A 124 23.48 -36.50 10.88
CA ASP A 124 24.31 -35.91 9.82
C ASP A 124 25.24 -34.79 10.37
N ALA A 125 24.77 -34.00 11.34
CA ALA A 125 25.58 -33.01 12.05
C ALA A 125 26.67 -33.66 12.94
N ILE A 126 26.31 -34.76 13.61
CA ILE A 126 27.25 -35.59 14.39
C ILE A 126 28.34 -36.19 13.48
N CYS A 127 28.00 -36.56 12.24
CA CYS A 127 28.97 -37.04 11.26
C CYS A 127 29.84 -35.93 10.64
N ALA A 128 29.28 -34.75 10.39
CA ALA A 128 29.98 -33.65 9.73
C ALA A 128 30.97 -32.92 10.65
N ALA A 129 30.59 -32.67 11.91
CA ALA A 129 31.39 -31.90 12.86
C ALA A 129 31.39 -32.54 14.28
N PRO A 130 31.84 -33.80 14.43
CA PRO A 130 31.72 -34.57 15.68
C PRO A 130 32.36 -33.88 16.88
N ASP A 131 33.54 -33.29 16.73
CA ASP A 131 34.25 -32.61 17.84
C ASP A 131 33.59 -31.28 18.25
N ALA A 132 32.96 -30.57 17.30
CA ALA A 132 32.22 -29.35 17.58
C ALA A 132 30.89 -29.66 18.29
N VAL A 133 30.17 -30.70 17.84
CA VAL A 133 28.96 -31.20 18.51
C VAL A 133 29.30 -31.73 19.91
N LEU A 134 30.40 -32.47 20.06
CA LEU A 134 30.91 -32.95 21.35
C LEU A 134 31.19 -31.80 22.31
N ALA A 135 31.96 -30.79 21.88
CA ALA A 135 32.28 -29.61 22.70
C ALA A 135 31.03 -28.77 23.05
N CYS A 136 30.06 -28.67 22.13
CA CYS A 136 28.80 -27.97 22.38
C CYS A 136 27.94 -28.72 23.42
N ILE A 137 27.80 -30.05 23.29
CA ILE A 137 27.11 -30.87 24.29
C ILE A 137 27.83 -30.80 25.65
N GLU A 138 29.16 -30.88 25.69
CA GLU A 138 29.93 -30.79 26.93
C GLU A 138 29.77 -29.41 27.59
N ALA A 139 29.76 -28.32 26.82
CA ALA A 139 29.44 -26.98 27.33
C ALA A 139 28.00 -26.89 27.87
N LEU A 140 27.01 -27.38 27.13
CA LEU A 140 25.59 -27.37 27.53
C LEU A 140 25.34 -28.20 28.80
N VAL A 141 25.89 -29.42 28.87
CA VAL A 141 25.82 -30.32 30.04
C VAL A 141 26.45 -29.68 31.27
N ASN A 142 27.58 -28.99 31.11
CA ASN A 142 28.25 -28.31 32.23
C ASN A 142 27.58 -26.97 32.63
N SER A 143 26.76 -26.38 31.76
CA SER A 143 26.11 -25.07 32.00
C SER A 143 24.71 -25.17 32.62
N VAL A 144 24.11 -26.36 32.72
CA VAL A 144 22.78 -26.54 33.32
C VAL A 144 22.80 -27.56 34.47
N ALA A 145 21.95 -27.34 35.48
CA ALA A 145 21.95 -28.17 36.70
C ALA A 145 21.29 -29.55 36.53
N SER A 146 20.49 -29.77 35.47
CA SER A 146 19.77 -31.03 35.21
C SER A 146 19.68 -31.34 33.71
N PRO A 147 20.83 -31.67 33.08
CA PRO A 147 20.88 -32.03 31.67
C PRO A 147 20.32 -33.44 31.45
N LEU A 148 19.54 -33.60 30.39
CA LEU A 148 19.06 -34.88 29.88
C LEU A 148 19.55 -35.06 28.45
N LEU A 149 20.23 -36.17 28.16
CA LEU A 149 20.64 -36.56 26.82
C LEU A 149 19.91 -37.82 26.38
N THR A 150 19.28 -37.78 25.20
CA THR A 150 18.44 -38.85 24.64
C THR A 150 18.91 -39.22 23.24
N LEU A 151 19.12 -40.51 22.96
CA LEU A 151 19.44 -40.98 21.61
C LEU A 151 18.17 -41.06 20.74
N THR A 152 18.16 -40.40 19.58
CA THR A 152 16.97 -40.34 18.71
C THR A 152 16.86 -41.54 17.76
N LYS A 153 15.65 -41.79 17.23
CA LYS A 153 15.33 -42.98 16.41
C LYS A 153 16.14 -43.08 15.10
N SER A 154 16.64 -41.95 14.60
CA SER A 154 17.50 -41.82 13.41
C SER A 154 19.00 -41.94 13.71
N GLY A 155 19.38 -42.06 14.98
CA GLY A 155 20.78 -42.06 15.45
C GLY A 155 21.32 -40.68 15.81
N GLY A 156 20.50 -39.62 15.85
CA GLY A 156 20.89 -38.31 16.40
C GLY A 156 20.89 -38.28 17.92
N LEU A 157 21.21 -37.11 18.50
CA LEU A 157 21.30 -36.90 19.94
C LEU A 157 20.49 -35.67 20.35
N ARG A 158 19.55 -35.82 21.28
CA ARG A 158 18.74 -34.73 21.82
C ARG A 158 19.19 -34.34 23.23
N PHE A 159 19.41 -33.05 23.45
CA PHE A 159 19.66 -32.44 24.75
C PHE A 159 18.40 -31.69 25.22
N SER A 160 18.03 -31.88 26.49
CA SER A 160 16.90 -31.21 27.14
C SER A 160 17.30 -30.80 28.56
N CYS A 161 16.75 -29.70 29.07
CA CYS A 161 16.89 -29.28 30.47
C CYS A 161 15.53 -29.36 31.16
N ARG A 162 15.40 -30.13 32.26
CA ARG A 162 14.11 -30.29 32.97
C ARG A 162 13.88 -29.23 34.04
N VAL A 163 12.64 -28.73 34.09
CA VAL A 163 12.06 -27.98 35.21
C VAL A 163 11.37 -28.98 36.15
N GLN A 164 11.19 -28.62 37.43
CA GLN A 164 10.38 -29.39 38.38
C GLN A 164 8.92 -29.56 37.86
N ASP A 165 8.27 -30.61 38.32
CA ASP A 165 6.86 -30.95 38.06
C ASP A 165 6.43 -31.36 36.64
N TYR A 166 7.35 -31.47 35.67
CA TYR A 166 7.07 -32.06 34.34
C TYR A 166 7.03 -33.62 34.36
N LEU A 167 6.24 -34.20 35.28
CA LEU A 167 5.88 -35.62 35.28
C LEU A 167 4.38 -35.76 35.54
N HIS A 168 3.73 -36.64 34.76
CA HIS A 168 2.31 -36.96 34.93
C HIS A 168 1.97 -37.43 36.35
N GLN A 169 0.68 -37.31 36.71
CA GLN A 169 0.15 -37.48 38.06
C GLN A 169 0.68 -38.69 38.83
N ASN A 170 0.83 -38.49 40.15
CA ASN A 170 1.20 -39.51 41.13
C ASN A 170 0.37 -40.79 41.02
N THR A 171 1.01 -41.87 40.58
CA THR A 171 0.72 -43.22 41.04
C THR A 171 2.04 -43.85 41.53
N ASP A 172 2.07 -44.26 42.81
CA ASP A 172 3.32 -44.67 43.47
C ASP A 172 3.91 -45.99 42.97
N GLU A 173 3.14 -46.75 42.18
CA GLU A 173 3.51 -48.09 41.70
C GLU A 173 4.66 -48.11 40.68
N ALA A 174 5.01 -46.97 40.08
CA ALA A 174 6.00 -46.87 39.00
C ALA A 174 7.41 -46.41 39.44
N LYS A 175 7.64 -46.06 40.71
CA LYS A 175 8.89 -45.41 41.17
C LYS A 175 9.72 -46.29 42.11
N ARG A 176 10.91 -46.71 41.67
CA ARG A 176 11.97 -47.27 42.53
C ARG A 176 13.28 -46.50 42.30
N TYR A 177 13.89 -45.98 43.37
CA TYR A 177 15.17 -45.25 43.36
C TYR A 177 16.14 -45.84 44.39
N ILE A 178 17.45 -45.79 44.15
CA ILE A 178 18.50 -46.16 45.14
C ILE A 178 19.68 -45.17 45.14
N TYR A 179 20.27 -44.99 46.34
CA TYR A 179 21.21 -43.98 46.87
C TYR A 179 22.55 -44.65 47.26
N LYS A 180 23.75 -44.04 47.33
CA LYS A 180 24.38 -42.76 46.90
C LYS A 180 25.87 -42.85 47.32
N HIS A 181 26.81 -42.09 46.71
CA HIS A 181 28.07 -41.76 47.41
C HIS A 181 28.51 -40.31 47.22
N THR A 182 29.15 -39.73 48.24
CA THR A 182 29.70 -38.36 48.23
C THR A 182 31.23 -38.45 48.16
N PRO A 183 31.91 -37.83 47.17
CA PRO A 183 33.37 -37.92 47.08
C PRO A 183 34.08 -37.31 48.30
N THR A 184 35.12 -38.00 48.77
CA THR A 184 36.06 -37.47 49.78
C THR A 184 37.22 -36.74 49.12
N THR A 185 37.97 -35.96 49.90
CA THR A 185 39.12 -35.14 49.46
C THR A 185 40.25 -35.94 48.81
N GLU A 186 40.33 -37.25 49.04
CA GLU A 186 41.40 -38.12 48.55
C GLU A 186 41.16 -38.66 47.13
N ASN A 187 39.93 -38.54 46.57
CA ASN A 187 39.66 -39.00 45.21
C ASN A 187 38.58 -38.16 44.49
N PRO A 188 38.88 -36.88 44.15
CA PRO A 188 37.89 -35.94 43.62
C PRO A 188 37.38 -36.24 42.20
N TYR A 189 38.00 -37.16 41.45
CA TYR A 189 37.79 -37.32 40.01
C TYR A 189 37.01 -38.58 39.58
N ARG A 190 36.46 -39.38 40.51
CA ARG A 190 35.55 -40.49 40.16
C ARG A 190 34.07 -40.12 40.39
N ARG A 191 33.36 -39.92 39.28
CA ARG A 191 31.89 -39.96 39.20
C ARG A 191 31.46 -40.64 37.89
N ASP A 192 31.10 -41.92 38.00
CA ASP A 192 30.41 -42.77 37.02
C ASP A 192 29.47 -43.65 37.86
N VAL A 193 28.29 -44.15 37.47
CA VAL A 193 27.33 -43.97 36.36
C VAL A 193 25.98 -44.51 36.92
N TYR A 194 24.81 -44.19 36.36
CA TYR A 194 23.55 -44.90 36.70
C TYR A 194 22.99 -45.57 35.42
N LEU A 195 22.08 -46.55 35.55
CA LEU A 195 21.56 -47.35 34.43
C LEU A 195 20.07 -47.72 34.59
N GLU A 196 19.39 -48.00 33.47
CA GLU A 196 17.93 -48.11 33.28
C GLU A 196 17.51 -49.51 32.76
N ILE A 197 16.34 -50.04 33.17
CA ILE A 197 15.69 -51.30 32.71
C ILE A 197 14.18 -51.19 33.05
N LEU A 198 13.19 -51.79 32.36
CA LEU A 198 12.78 -51.85 30.94
C LEU A 198 11.39 -52.52 30.94
N GLY A 199 10.35 -51.89 30.35
CA GLY A 199 9.00 -52.46 30.26
C GLY A 199 8.75 -53.22 28.94
N ASN A 200 8.26 -54.46 29.01
CA ASN A 200 8.12 -55.32 27.82
C ASN A 200 6.86 -55.10 26.98
N GLU A 201 5.84 -54.40 27.48
CA GLU A 201 4.58 -54.15 26.77
C GLU A 201 4.24 -52.65 26.80
N GLY A 202 4.40 -51.97 25.66
CA GLY A 202 4.06 -50.55 25.52
C GLY A 202 2.62 -50.37 25.05
N TYR A 203 1.82 -49.60 25.80
CA TYR A 203 0.40 -49.39 25.54
C TYR A 203 0.07 -48.08 24.80
N SER A 204 1.07 -47.31 24.36
CA SER A 204 0.83 -46.12 23.54
C SER A 204 1.80 -45.97 22.37
N ARG A 205 1.33 -45.30 21.31
CA ARG A 205 2.12 -44.87 20.12
C ARG A 205 3.27 -43.90 20.42
N TRP A 206 3.41 -43.45 21.66
CA TRP A 206 4.50 -42.59 22.15
C TRP A 206 5.57 -43.39 22.93
N ASP A 207 5.30 -44.64 23.30
CA ASP A 207 6.23 -45.48 24.06
C ASP A 207 7.24 -46.18 23.16
N GLY A 208 8.49 -45.72 23.23
CA GLY A 208 9.58 -46.19 22.37
C GLY A 208 10.97 -46.16 23.00
N ARG A 209 11.08 -46.59 24.26
CA ARG A 209 12.32 -46.92 25.03
C ARG A 209 13.42 -45.83 25.02
N TYR A 210 13.54 -45.12 26.14
CA TYR A 210 14.47 -44.00 26.35
C TYR A 210 15.67 -44.41 27.21
N GLU A 211 16.85 -44.61 26.63
CA GLU A 211 18.10 -44.68 27.41
C GLU A 211 18.38 -43.28 28.02
N ILE A 212 18.41 -43.19 29.35
CA ILE A 212 18.59 -41.94 30.11
C ILE A 212 19.96 -41.91 30.82
N LEU A 213 20.67 -40.78 30.70
CA LEU A 213 21.92 -40.46 31.42
C LEU A 213 21.78 -39.05 32.09
N LEU A 214 22.54 -38.75 33.15
CA LEU A 214 21.95 -38.22 34.41
C LEU A 214 22.34 -36.81 34.94
N GLY A 215 21.48 -36.30 35.85
CA GLY A 215 21.71 -35.20 36.79
C GLY A 215 20.83 -35.32 38.08
N ASN A 216 21.12 -34.54 39.14
CA ASN A 216 20.44 -34.62 40.45
C ASN A 216 19.23 -33.65 40.52
N LEU A 217 18.05 -34.16 40.91
CA LEU A 217 16.75 -33.48 40.68
C LEU A 217 16.07 -32.83 41.92
N LEU A 218 16.69 -32.89 43.11
CA LEU A 218 15.98 -32.54 44.36
C LEU A 218 16.25 -31.15 44.94
N GLU A 219 17.20 -30.38 44.40
CA GLU A 219 17.45 -28.98 44.81
C GLU A 219 18.19 -28.21 43.70
N PRO A 220 17.48 -27.54 42.77
CA PRO A 220 18.10 -26.70 41.75
C PRO A 220 18.34 -25.26 42.29
N PRO A 221 19.55 -24.69 42.16
CA PRO A 221 19.78 -23.29 42.53
C PRO A 221 19.17 -22.35 41.48
N ILE A 222 18.66 -21.19 41.94
CA ILE A 222 18.21 -20.11 41.05
C ILE A 222 19.46 -19.46 40.42
N ILE A 223 19.67 -19.72 39.12
CA ILE A 223 20.76 -19.11 38.34
C ILE A 223 20.27 -17.75 37.84
N THR A 224 20.89 -16.67 38.29
CA THR A 224 20.57 -15.31 37.81
C THR A 224 21.13 -15.09 36.39
N LYS A 225 20.60 -14.09 35.67
CA LYS A 225 21.02 -13.79 34.29
C LYS A 225 22.54 -13.59 34.17
N GLU A 226 23.16 -12.96 35.15
CA GLU A 226 24.59 -12.65 35.15
C GLU A 226 25.44 -13.92 35.10
N VAL A 227 25.02 -14.99 35.81
CA VAL A 227 25.73 -16.27 35.82
C VAL A 227 25.52 -17.05 34.51
N LEU A 228 24.35 -16.92 33.90
CA LEU A 228 24.05 -17.56 32.60
C LEU A 228 24.81 -16.91 31.43
N PHE A 229 25.04 -15.59 31.50
CA PHE A 229 25.72 -14.83 30.45
C PHE A 229 27.24 -14.66 30.67
N ALA A 230 27.76 -14.83 31.88
CA ALA A 230 29.21 -14.75 32.16
C ALA A 230 30.09 -15.63 31.24
N PRO A 231 29.72 -16.88 30.86
CA PRO A 231 30.49 -17.67 29.90
C PRO A 231 30.45 -17.10 28.48
N ILE A 232 29.34 -16.48 28.08
CA ILE A 232 29.15 -15.83 26.77
C ILE A 232 29.95 -14.52 26.71
N ASP A 233 30.01 -13.78 27.82
CA ASP A 233 30.83 -12.57 27.94
C ASP A 233 32.34 -12.91 28.00
N ALA A 234 32.72 -14.01 28.65
CA ALA A 234 34.09 -14.53 28.62
C ALA A 234 34.49 -14.98 27.20
N LEU A 235 33.59 -15.62 26.45
CA LEU A 235 33.78 -15.96 25.04
C LEU A 235 33.95 -14.69 24.18
N ARG A 236 33.15 -13.64 24.45
CA ARG A 236 33.23 -12.34 23.77
C ARG A 236 34.58 -11.65 24.02
N ALA A 237 35.12 -11.74 25.23
CA ALA A 237 36.45 -11.22 25.56
C ALA A 237 37.57 -12.02 24.87
N ALA A 238 37.49 -13.36 24.87
CA ALA A 238 38.49 -14.22 24.22
C ALA A 238 38.56 -14.07 22.69
N LEU A 239 37.46 -13.63 22.05
CA LEU A 239 37.38 -13.33 20.62
C LEU A 239 37.90 -11.93 20.24
N GLN A 240 38.26 -11.08 21.20
CA GLN A 240 38.75 -9.71 20.95
C GLN A 240 40.28 -9.56 21.01
N ASP A 241 41.02 -10.63 21.29
CA ASP A 241 42.48 -10.57 21.37
C ASP A 241 43.14 -10.60 19.98
N SER A 242 44.25 -9.88 19.84
CA SER A 242 44.78 -9.46 18.54
C SER A 242 45.30 -10.61 17.67
N ALA A 243 45.04 -10.55 16.36
CA ALA A 243 45.80 -11.32 15.38
C ALA A 243 47.29 -10.91 15.42
N PRO A 244 48.24 -11.84 15.18
CA PRO A 244 49.67 -11.51 15.19
C PRO A 244 50.02 -10.49 14.08
N PRO A 245 51.07 -9.66 14.27
CA PRO A 245 51.47 -8.69 13.26
C PRO A 245 51.94 -9.38 11.98
N ALA A 246 51.64 -8.78 10.82
CA ALA A 246 52.06 -9.32 9.54
C ALA A 246 53.59 -9.24 9.36
N GLU A 247 54.25 -10.39 9.22
CA GLU A 247 55.58 -10.44 8.61
C GLU A 247 55.45 -10.19 7.11
N GLY A 248 56.11 -9.13 6.63
CA GLY A 248 56.09 -8.74 5.23
C GLY A 248 57.16 -9.44 4.38
N ALA A 249 57.08 -9.18 3.07
CA ALA A 249 58.06 -9.53 2.04
C ALA A 249 58.18 -11.02 1.64
N LEU A 250 57.25 -11.48 0.78
CA LEU A 250 57.47 -11.63 -0.68
C LEU A 250 56.17 -12.07 -1.37
N ALA A 251 56.01 -11.71 -2.66
CA ALA A 251 54.78 -11.93 -3.44
C ALA A 251 54.57 -13.43 -3.81
N PRO A 252 53.34 -13.88 -4.17
CA PRO A 252 52.58 -13.36 -5.31
C PRO A 252 51.15 -12.88 -4.98
N SER A 253 50.62 -12.04 -5.87
CA SER A 253 49.28 -11.42 -5.77
C SER A 253 48.12 -12.45 -5.83
N PRO A 254 47.16 -12.40 -4.88
CA PRO A 254 45.83 -12.95 -5.11
C PRO A 254 45.11 -12.11 -6.18
N ARG A 255 44.51 -12.75 -7.18
CA ARG A 255 43.61 -12.06 -8.11
C ARG A 255 42.46 -11.44 -7.33
N SER A 256 42.20 -10.16 -7.55
CA SER A 256 40.99 -9.49 -7.06
C SER A 256 39.76 -10.20 -7.62
N VAL A 257 38.86 -10.65 -6.75
CA VAL A 257 37.50 -11.01 -7.19
C VAL A 257 36.80 -9.71 -7.59
N PRO A 258 36.34 -9.58 -8.84
CA PRO A 258 35.71 -8.38 -9.35
C PRO A 258 34.33 -8.19 -8.71
N VAL A 259 34.05 -6.98 -8.23
CA VAL A 259 32.74 -6.61 -7.67
C VAL A 259 31.83 -6.21 -8.82
N VAL A 260 30.61 -6.76 -8.87
CA VAL A 260 29.57 -6.36 -9.84
C VAL A 260 29.27 -4.87 -9.63
N PRO A 261 29.37 -4.01 -10.67
CA PRO A 261 28.94 -2.62 -10.58
C PRO A 261 27.48 -2.50 -10.13
N THR A 262 27.21 -1.54 -9.24
CA THR A 262 25.85 -1.31 -8.70
C THR A 262 24.87 -0.94 -9.82
N TYR A 263 25.36 -0.19 -10.81
CA TYR A 263 24.60 0.30 -11.96
C TYR A 263 25.45 0.13 -13.23
N PHE A 264 24.85 -0.30 -14.33
CA PHE A 264 25.40 -0.20 -15.69
C PHE A 264 24.79 1.02 -16.40
N ASP A 265 25.46 1.59 -17.39
CA ASP A 265 25.08 2.90 -17.97
C ASP A 265 23.72 2.95 -18.72
N SER A 266 23.02 1.81 -18.84
CA SER A 266 21.69 1.71 -19.44
C SER A 266 20.72 0.87 -18.59
N HIS A 267 19.43 1.21 -18.64
CA HIS A 267 18.35 0.46 -17.99
C HIS A 267 18.25 -0.98 -18.52
N ASN A 268 18.39 -1.19 -19.84
CA ASN A 268 18.34 -2.54 -20.42
C ASN A 268 19.51 -3.40 -19.93
N LEU A 269 20.73 -2.83 -19.89
CA LEU A 269 21.89 -3.49 -19.29
C LEU A 269 21.69 -3.83 -17.81
N ASN A 270 21.03 -2.96 -17.03
CA ASN A 270 20.70 -3.29 -15.63
C ASN A 270 19.67 -4.43 -15.51
N LEU A 271 18.65 -4.48 -16.37
CA LEU A 271 17.70 -5.59 -16.39
C LEU A 271 18.40 -6.92 -16.77
N ALA A 272 19.27 -6.88 -17.77
CA ALA A 272 20.10 -8.03 -18.15
C ALA A 272 21.05 -8.47 -17.02
N LYS A 273 21.69 -7.54 -16.31
CA LYS A 273 22.51 -7.80 -15.11
C LYS A 273 21.74 -8.59 -14.06
N GLU A 274 20.51 -8.17 -13.73
CA GLU A 274 19.66 -8.91 -12.78
C GLU A 274 19.25 -10.30 -13.32
N ALA A 275 18.93 -10.42 -14.61
CA ALA A 275 18.62 -11.70 -15.24
C ALA A 275 19.81 -12.69 -15.20
N PHE A 276 21.04 -12.18 -15.37
CA PHE A 276 22.29 -12.93 -15.20
C PHE A 276 22.52 -13.36 -13.74
N LEU A 277 22.36 -12.44 -12.78
CA LEU A 277 22.55 -12.72 -11.35
C LEU A 277 21.57 -13.78 -10.83
N LYS A 278 20.30 -13.74 -11.26
CA LYS A 278 19.28 -14.76 -10.94
C LYS A 278 19.63 -16.15 -11.45
N ARG A 279 20.41 -16.23 -12.52
CA ARG A 279 20.92 -17.46 -13.14
C ARG A 279 22.32 -17.83 -12.66
N GLU A 280 22.72 -17.26 -11.52
CA GLU A 280 23.98 -17.50 -10.81
C GLU A 280 25.24 -17.09 -11.59
N PHE A 281 25.13 -16.32 -12.67
CA PHE A 281 26.31 -15.82 -13.38
C PHE A 281 27.08 -14.82 -12.50
N SER A 282 28.41 -15.00 -12.48
CA SER A 282 29.35 -14.15 -11.75
C SER A 282 30.01 -13.16 -12.69
N TYR A 283 29.93 -11.86 -12.38
CA TYR A 283 30.62 -10.80 -13.13
C TYR A 283 32.14 -10.97 -13.08
N VAL A 284 32.83 -10.52 -14.12
CA VAL A 284 34.28 -10.68 -14.30
C VAL A 284 35.00 -9.34 -14.49
N GLN A 285 34.58 -8.52 -15.46
CA GLN A 285 35.20 -7.23 -15.78
C GLN A 285 34.36 -6.50 -16.82
N GLU A 286 34.77 -5.29 -17.15
CA GLU A 286 34.28 -4.52 -18.29
C GLU A 286 35.48 -4.06 -19.11
N GLU A 287 35.42 -4.23 -20.43
CA GLU A 287 36.42 -3.70 -21.38
C GLU A 287 35.68 -3.19 -22.62
N ASN A 288 35.84 -1.90 -22.94
CA ASN A 288 35.23 -1.23 -24.10
C ASN A 288 33.69 -1.41 -24.17
N ASP A 289 32.99 -1.06 -23.10
CA ASP A 289 31.52 -1.14 -22.97
C ASP A 289 30.95 -2.57 -23.08
N VAL A 290 31.81 -3.59 -22.98
CA VAL A 290 31.43 -5.02 -22.92
C VAL A 290 31.68 -5.56 -21.53
N HIS A 291 30.63 -6.07 -20.89
CA HIS A 291 30.65 -6.71 -19.58
C HIS A 291 30.89 -8.22 -19.71
N TYR A 292 31.83 -8.76 -18.95
CA TYR A 292 32.22 -10.17 -18.98
C TYR A 292 31.65 -10.89 -17.76
N TRP A 293 31.14 -12.10 -17.97
CA TRP A 293 30.46 -12.94 -16.97
C TRP A 293 30.93 -14.40 -17.07
N ASN A 294 30.88 -15.15 -15.97
CA ASN A 294 31.20 -16.57 -15.89
C ASN A 294 30.03 -17.36 -15.29
N ARG A 295 29.80 -18.60 -15.74
CA ARG A 295 28.81 -19.52 -15.16
C ARG A 295 29.38 -20.31 -13.96
N PRO A 296 28.59 -20.66 -12.93
CA PRO A 296 29.08 -21.49 -11.83
C PRO A 296 29.54 -22.87 -12.30
N GLY A 297 30.68 -23.34 -11.77
CA GLY A 297 31.18 -24.71 -11.95
C GLY A 297 32.34 -24.88 -12.93
N ASN A 298 32.57 -23.94 -13.86
CA ASN A 298 33.70 -24.00 -14.79
C ASN A 298 35.00 -23.51 -14.13
N ASN A 299 35.69 -24.42 -13.45
CA ASN A 299 37.06 -24.20 -13.00
C ASN A 299 38.03 -24.21 -14.19
N VAL A 300 38.70 -23.08 -14.41
CA VAL A 300 39.81 -22.84 -15.36
C VAL A 300 39.42 -22.61 -16.82
N GLY A 301 39.32 -21.34 -17.20
CA GLY A 301 39.84 -20.78 -18.47
C GLY A 301 39.18 -21.23 -19.78
N ASP A 302 38.06 -20.57 -20.13
CA ASP A 302 37.72 -20.04 -21.48
C ASP A 302 36.21 -19.84 -21.66
N GLY A 303 35.38 -20.38 -20.76
CA GLY A 303 33.96 -20.00 -20.67
C GLY A 303 33.79 -18.59 -20.10
N ARG A 304 33.81 -17.58 -20.98
CA ARG A 304 33.40 -16.20 -20.70
C ARG A 304 32.16 -15.87 -21.53
N VAL A 305 31.13 -15.40 -20.87
CA VAL A 305 29.96 -14.80 -21.51
C VAL A 305 30.15 -13.29 -21.61
N LEU A 306 29.97 -12.76 -22.81
CA LEU A 306 29.99 -11.34 -23.12
C LEU A 306 28.55 -10.81 -23.06
N LEU A 307 28.35 -9.67 -22.43
CA LEU A 307 27.08 -8.93 -22.33
C LEU A 307 27.36 -7.45 -22.63
N TRP A 308 26.74 -6.89 -23.66
CA TRP A 308 26.90 -5.48 -24.02
C TRP A 308 25.61 -4.91 -24.62
N GLU A 309 25.53 -3.58 -24.72
CA GLU A 309 24.44 -2.91 -25.42
C GLU A 309 24.97 -2.15 -26.62
N GLN A 310 24.30 -2.29 -27.75
CA GLN A 310 24.59 -1.56 -28.97
C GLN A 310 23.26 -1.16 -29.61
N ASP A 311 23.13 0.11 -30.02
CA ASP A 311 21.94 0.65 -30.68
C ASP A 311 20.62 0.43 -29.89
N GLY A 312 20.71 0.41 -28.55
CA GLY A 312 19.59 0.16 -27.63
C GLY A 312 19.22 -1.31 -27.42
N VAL A 313 20.04 -2.23 -27.94
CA VAL A 313 19.80 -3.68 -27.95
C VAL A 313 20.86 -4.37 -27.10
N VAL A 314 20.43 -5.22 -26.15
CA VAL A 314 21.34 -5.98 -25.30
C VAL A 314 21.68 -7.33 -25.94
N TRP A 315 22.97 -7.52 -26.19
CA TRP A 315 23.56 -8.68 -26.83
C TRP A 315 24.23 -9.59 -25.81
N VAL A 316 24.08 -10.90 -25.98
CA VAL A 316 24.78 -11.94 -25.24
C VAL A 316 25.57 -12.82 -26.20
N ARG A 317 26.77 -13.24 -25.78
CA ARG A 317 27.59 -14.21 -26.52
C ARG A 317 28.44 -15.05 -25.57
N ALA A 318 28.27 -16.36 -25.61
CA ALA A 318 29.14 -17.33 -24.94
C ALA A 318 30.47 -17.50 -25.68
N SER A 319 31.52 -17.88 -24.97
CA SER A 319 32.81 -18.25 -25.59
C SER A 319 32.87 -19.74 -25.96
N THR A 320 32.05 -20.59 -25.32
CA THR A 320 31.95 -22.03 -25.62
C THR A 320 30.49 -22.51 -25.61
N SER A 321 30.22 -23.64 -26.28
CA SER A 321 28.88 -24.24 -26.38
C SER A 321 28.31 -24.73 -25.04
N ASP A 322 29.19 -24.97 -24.06
CA ASP A 322 28.85 -25.67 -22.83
C ASP A 322 28.20 -24.73 -21.80
N GLU A 323 28.19 -23.42 -22.08
CA GLU A 323 27.64 -22.39 -21.20
C GLU A 323 26.10 -22.36 -21.22
N GLY A 324 25.45 -23.06 -22.16
CA GLY A 324 23.98 -23.04 -22.33
C GLY A 324 23.48 -21.72 -22.95
N LEU A 325 24.38 -21.00 -23.60
CA LEU A 325 24.19 -19.70 -24.24
C LEU A 325 24.80 -19.74 -25.64
N PRO A 326 24.32 -18.93 -26.60
CA PRO A 326 24.78 -18.97 -27.99
C PRO A 326 26.23 -18.46 -28.13
N MET A 327 27.04 -19.14 -28.94
CA MET A 327 28.43 -18.73 -29.26
C MET A 327 28.51 -17.58 -30.27
N GLU A 328 27.40 -17.26 -30.92
CA GLU A 328 27.23 -16.11 -31.80
C GLU A 328 26.55 -14.97 -31.03
N ALA A 329 26.83 -13.72 -31.41
CA ALA A 329 26.17 -12.57 -30.83
C ALA A 329 24.66 -12.65 -31.09
N THR A 330 23.90 -12.80 -30.01
CA THR A 330 22.45 -13.03 -30.03
C THR A 330 21.80 -12.03 -29.08
N HIS A 331 20.58 -11.56 -29.36
CA HIS A 331 19.90 -10.69 -28.40
C HIS A 331 19.57 -11.47 -27.13
N ILE A 332 19.72 -10.87 -25.96
CA ILE A 332 19.43 -11.56 -24.69
C ILE A 332 17.96 -12.01 -24.60
N THR A 333 17.06 -11.30 -25.27
CA THR A 333 15.63 -11.62 -25.38
C THR A 333 15.31 -12.79 -26.31
N ASP A 334 16.21 -13.16 -27.24
CA ASP A 334 16.07 -14.37 -28.05
C ASP A 334 16.58 -15.62 -27.31
N VAL A 335 17.14 -15.41 -26.11
CA VAL A 335 17.73 -16.44 -25.25
C VAL A 335 16.90 -16.65 -23.98
N TRP A 336 16.40 -15.57 -23.36
CA TRP A 336 15.62 -15.58 -22.14
C TRP A 336 14.44 -14.59 -22.19
N ASP A 337 13.22 -15.15 -22.21
CA ASP A 337 11.95 -14.41 -22.31
C ASP A 337 11.62 -13.57 -21.05
N ASP A 338 12.19 -13.92 -19.90
CA ASP A 338 11.95 -13.35 -18.56
C ASP A 338 12.96 -12.25 -18.15
N THR A 339 13.76 -11.74 -19.10
CA THR A 339 14.75 -10.68 -18.85
C THR A 339 14.14 -9.32 -18.49
N GLY A 340 12.84 -9.14 -18.70
CA GLY A 340 12.15 -7.86 -18.48
C GLY A 340 12.41 -6.81 -19.57
N ILE A 341 13.28 -7.11 -20.53
CA ILE A 341 13.59 -6.31 -21.71
C ILE A 341 12.56 -6.65 -22.80
N LEU A 342 12.09 -5.64 -23.54
CA LEU A 342 11.23 -5.88 -24.71
C LEU A 342 12.05 -6.51 -25.85
N PRO A 343 11.64 -7.66 -26.43
CA PRO A 343 12.31 -8.20 -27.60
C PRO A 343 12.20 -7.25 -28.79
N LEU A 344 13.17 -7.32 -29.70
CA LEU A 344 13.08 -6.61 -30.96
C LEU A 344 11.91 -7.14 -31.80
N LEU A 345 11.27 -6.23 -32.55
CA LEU A 345 10.25 -6.65 -33.51
C LEU A 345 10.91 -7.44 -34.66
N PRO A 346 10.43 -8.65 -34.97
CA PRO A 346 10.92 -9.40 -36.13
C PRO A 346 10.77 -8.58 -37.43
N PRO A 347 11.64 -8.77 -38.43
CA PRO A 347 11.50 -8.12 -39.74
C PRO A 347 10.17 -8.41 -40.45
N THR A 348 9.48 -9.48 -40.03
CA THR A 348 8.15 -9.90 -40.49
C THR A 348 6.98 -9.25 -39.73
N GLY A 349 7.26 -8.36 -38.78
CA GLY A 349 6.28 -7.75 -37.87
C GLY A 349 5.99 -8.61 -36.64
N LEU A 350 4.84 -8.38 -36.00
CA LEU A 350 4.43 -9.08 -34.78
C LEU A 350 4.47 -10.61 -34.94
N PRO A 351 5.04 -11.35 -33.96
CA PRO A 351 4.97 -12.80 -33.95
C PRO A 351 3.52 -13.25 -33.74
N VAL A 352 2.91 -13.78 -34.80
CA VAL A 352 1.51 -14.25 -34.80
C VAL A 352 1.45 -15.73 -35.20
N THR A 353 0.47 -16.45 -34.68
CA THR A 353 0.29 -17.88 -34.98
C THR A 353 -0.21 -18.12 -36.40
N ASP A 354 0.04 -19.32 -36.95
CA ASP A 354 -0.47 -19.72 -38.27
C ASP A 354 -1.99 -19.53 -38.39
N ASN A 355 -2.76 -19.81 -37.33
CA ASN A 355 -4.20 -19.58 -37.29
C ASN A 355 -4.57 -18.10 -37.49
N VAL A 356 -3.77 -17.17 -36.94
CA VAL A 356 -3.99 -15.72 -37.12
C VAL A 356 -3.66 -15.30 -38.57
N LEU A 357 -2.65 -15.92 -39.20
CA LEU A 357 -2.35 -15.72 -40.62
C LEU A 357 -3.44 -16.29 -41.53
N ASP A 358 -3.93 -17.49 -41.26
CA ASP A 358 -5.02 -18.09 -42.05
C ASP A 358 -6.35 -17.33 -41.88
N VAL A 359 -6.62 -16.72 -40.73
CA VAL A 359 -7.76 -15.79 -40.55
C VAL A 359 -7.53 -14.47 -41.30
N ARG A 360 -6.32 -13.88 -41.24
CA ARG A 360 -5.93 -12.70 -42.03
C ARG A 360 -6.13 -12.91 -43.54
N GLU A 361 -5.85 -14.12 -44.03
CA GLU A 361 -6.02 -14.51 -45.42
C GLU A 361 -7.45 -14.99 -45.77
N GLY A 362 -8.38 -14.96 -44.82
CA GLY A 362 -9.78 -15.36 -45.02
C GLY A 362 -10.01 -16.87 -45.22
N LYS A 363 -9.00 -17.70 -44.92
CA LYS A 363 -9.08 -19.18 -45.00
C LYS A 363 -9.80 -19.81 -43.82
N LEU A 364 -9.72 -19.18 -42.64
CA LEU A 364 -10.37 -19.61 -41.40
C LEU A 364 -11.31 -18.53 -40.87
N SER A 365 -12.36 -18.95 -40.15
CA SER A 365 -13.22 -18.03 -39.41
C SER A 365 -12.43 -17.34 -38.29
N PRO A 366 -12.71 -16.06 -37.98
CA PRO A 366 -12.18 -15.38 -36.81
C PRO A 366 -12.30 -16.19 -35.52
N LEU A 367 -13.35 -17.01 -35.36
CA LEU A 367 -13.59 -17.85 -34.18
C LEU A 367 -12.63 -19.04 -34.05
N ALA A 368 -11.80 -19.33 -35.06
CA ALA A 368 -10.70 -20.30 -34.95
C ALA A 368 -9.61 -19.84 -33.96
N VAL A 369 -9.46 -18.52 -33.77
CA VAL A 369 -8.48 -17.96 -32.83
C VAL A 369 -8.99 -18.11 -31.40
N LYS A 370 -8.20 -18.77 -30.56
CA LYS A 370 -8.49 -18.95 -29.12
C LYS A 370 -8.40 -17.60 -28.42
N ARG A 371 -9.49 -17.20 -27.77
CA ARG A 371 -9.62 -15.95 -27.00
C ARG A 371 -9.84 -16.22 -25.51
N PRO A 372 -9.56 -15.25 -24.62
CA PRO A 372 -10.11 -15.23 -23.26
C PRO A 372 -11.64 -15.05 -23.28
N ASP A 373 -12.31 -15.37 -22.17
CA ASP A 373 -13.74 -15.10 -22.03
C ASP A 373 -14.00 -13.58 -21.89
N PRO A 374 -14.97 -13.01 -22.64
CA PRO A 374 -15.27 -11.58 -22.58
C PRO A 374 -15.93 -11.21 -21.25
N MET A 375 -15.34 -10.25 -20.54
CA MET A 375 -15.87 -9.69 -19.30
C MET A 375 -16.79 -8.49 -19.55
N LEU A 376 -16.50 -7.72 -20.61
CA LEU A 376 -17.26 -6.53 -20.97
C LEU A 376 -18.21 -6.83 -22.13
N GLN A 377 -19.46 -6.39 -22.01
CA GLN A 377 -20.46 -6.43 -23.07
C GLN A 377 -20.96 -5.01 -23.33
N GLN A 378 -21.21 -4.67 -24.59
CA GLN A 378 -21.76 -3.37 -24.95
C GLN A 378 -23.28 -3.40 -24.79
N GLU A 379 -23.78 -2.68 -23.79
CA GLU A 379 -25.22 -2.44 -23.66
C GLU A 379 -25.71 -1.62 -24.86
N ARG A 380 -26.49 -2.25 -25.75
CA ARG A 380 -27.13 -1.59 -26.90
C ARG A 380 -28.37 -0.78 -26.49
N GLU A 381 -28.25 0.02 -25.42
CA GLU A 381 -29.23 1.04 -25.12
C GLU A 381 -29.11 2.19 -26.11
N ASN A 382 -30.23 2.64 -26.69
CA ASN A 382 -30.28 3.84 -27.53
C ASN A 382 -30.14 5.12 -26.68
N LYS A 383 -28.98 5.33 -26.06
CA LYS A 383 -28.66 6.54 -25.29
C LYS A 383 -28.65 7.75 -26.24
N VAL A 384 -29.41 8.78 -25.89
CA VAL A 384 -29.56 9.99 -26.70
C VAL A 384 -28.50 11.01 -26.33
N TYR A 385 -27.50 11.17 -27.20
CA TYR A 385 -26.44 12.17 -27.03
C TYR A 385 -26.93 13.61 -27.24
N GLY A 386 -26.37 14.52 -26.46
CA GLY A 386 -26.67 15.95 -26.53
C GLY A 386 -25.86 16.67 -27.60
N THR A 387 -26.43 17.75 -28.14
CA THR A 387 -25.62 18.83 -28.73
C THR A 387 -25.29 19.83 -27.64
N LEU A 388 -24.23 20.63 -27.82
CA LEU A 388 -23.80 21.63 -26.84
C LEU A 388 -24.93 22.62 -26.51
N GLU A 389 -25.74 23.02 -27.49
CA GLU A 389 -26.85 23.96 -27.33
C GLU A 389 -28.03 23.34 -26.57
N LYS A 390 -28.31 22.04 -26.79
CA LYS A 390 -29.35 21.31 -26.03
C LYS A 390 -28.94 21.15 -24.57
N ASN A 391 -27.69 20.77 -24.33
CA ASN A 391 -27.13 20.64 -22.99
C ASN A 391 -27.15 22.00 -22.27
N ALA A 392 -26.68 23.06 -22.92
CA ALA A 392 -26.78 24.44 -22.42
C ALA A 392 -28.22 24.82 -22.01
N ALA A 393 -29.21 24.61 -22.89
CA ALA A 393 -30.61 24.92 -22.61
C ALA A 393 -31.21 24.05 -21.49
N GLU A 394 -30.78 22.78 -21.36
CA GLU A 394 -31.17 21.88 -20.27
C GLU A 394 -30.61 22.38 -18.93
N MET A 395 -29.32 22.76 -18.89
CA MET A 395 -28.70 23.32 -17.70
C MET A 395 -29.28 24.68 -17.31
N GLN A 396 -29.59 25.55 -18.26
CA GLN A 396 -30.29 26.81 -17.97
C GLN A 396 -31.63 26.60 -17.24
N ARG A 397 -32.31 25.45 -17.43
CA ARG A 397 -33.50 25.07 -16.64
C ARG A 397 -33.13 24.55 -15.25
N VAL A 398 -32.10 23.69 -15.16
CA VAL A 398 -31.56 23.18 -13.89
C VAL A 398 -31.17 24.34 -12.96
N PHE A 399 -30.46 25.33 -13.48
CA PHE A 399 -30.07 26.53 -12.74
C PHE A 399 -31.25 27.40 -12.26
N ASN A 400 -32.44 27.26 -12.84
CA ASN A 400 -33.65 27.97 -12.41
C ASN A 400 -34.47 27.17 -11.37
N ARG A 401 -33.97 26.01 -10.87
CA ARG A 401 -34.62 25.21 -9.83
C ARG A 401 -34.46 25.81 -8.44
N ASP A 402 -35.58 26.00 -7.75
CA ASP A 402 -35.62 26.44 -6.36
C ASP A 402 -35.42 25.25 -5.41
N VAL A 403 -34.17 24.75 -5.35
CA VAL A 403 -33.74 23.63 -4.51
C VAL A 403 -32.44 24.01 -3.80
N ARG A 404 -32.33 23.71 -2.51
CA ARG A 404 -31.19 24.11 -1.65
C ARG A 404 -29.87 23.48 -2.07
N ILE A 405 -29.85 22.19 -2.39
CA ILE A 405 -28.67 21.49 -2.93
C ILE A 405 -28.99 20.89 -4.29
N LEU A 406 -28.16 21.18 -5.28
CA LEU A 406 -28.33 20.74 -6.65
C LEU A 406 -27.08 19.98 -7.10
N GLY A 407 -27.23 18.72 -7.48
CA GLY A 407 -26.16 17.89 -8.03
C GLY A 407 -26.17 17.92 -9.56
N LEU A 408 -25.09 18.38 -10.18
CA LEU A 408 -24.92 18.36 -11.63
C LEU A 408 -23.82 17.36 -12.01
N ILE A 409 -24.25 16.20 -12.49
CA ILE A 409 -23.38 15.12 -12.94
C ILE A 409 -23.26 15.22 -14.46
N ALA A 410 -22.05 15.54 -14.95
CA ALA A 410 -21.76 15.76 -16.36
C ALA A 410 -20.40 15.19 -16.76
N GLU A 411 -20.18 14.96 -18.06
CA GLU A 411 -18.89 14.47 -18.58
C GLU A 411 -17.71 15.41 -18.25
N THR A 412 -16.51 14.85 -18.12
CA THR A 412 -15.29 15.64 -17.84
C THR A 412 -14.92 16.55 -19.01
N GLY A 413 -14.42 17.75 -18.71
CA GLY A 413 -14.02 18.74 -19.73
C GLY A 413 -15.19 19.51 -20.32
N ALA A 414 -15.25 19.59 -21.65
CA ALA A 414 -16.05 20.55 -22.41
C ALA A 414 -17.54 20.62 -22.04
N GLY A 415 -18.16 19.46 -21.77
CA GLY A 415 -19.58 19.35 -21.45
C GLY A 415 -19.98 20.09 -20.18
N LYS A 416 -19.06 20.29 -19.21
CA LYS A 416 -19.29 21.10 -18.01
C LYS A 416 -19.04 22.60 -18.20
N THR A 417 -18.20 22.98 -19.16
CA THR A 417 -17.81 24.40 -19.34
C THR A 417 -18.89 25.16 -20.09
N TYR A 418 -19.19 24.79 -21.33
CA TYR A 418 -20.19 25.44 -22.20
C TYR A 418 -21.61 25.47 -21.58
N ALA A 419 -21.90 24.40 -20.85
CA ALA A 419 -22.98 24.24 -19.90
C ALA A 419 -23.19 25.40 -18.92
N VAL A 420 -22.22 25.61 -18.03
CA VAL A 420 -22.33 26.58 -16.94
C VAL A 420 -22.10 27.98 -17.44
N GLU A 421 -21.18 28.13 -18.40
CA GLU A 421 -21.13 29.28 -19.29
C GLU A 421 -22.56 29.70 -19.66
N SER A 422 -23.35 28.86 -20.33
CA SER A 422 -24.71 29.19 -20.84
C SER A 422 -25.64 29.89 -19.84
N TYR A 423 -25.53 29.56 -18.54
CA TYR A 423 -26.28 30.22 -17.47
C TYR A 423 -25.61 31.50 -16.97
N VAL A 424 -24.29 31.46 -16.74
CA VAL A 424 -23.46 32.63 -16.43
C VAL A 424 -23.61 33.72 -17.50
N LEU A 425 -23.87 33.35 -18.77
CA LEU A 425 -24.10 34.30 -19.88
C LEU A 425 -25.30 35.24 -19.66
N ASN A 426 -26.23 34.89 -18.75
CA ASN A 426 -27.45 35.65 -18.46
C ASN A 426 -27.32 36.60 -17.25
N GLY A 427 -26.19 36.59 -16.53
CA GLY A 427 -25.84 37.64 -15.58
C GLY A 427 -26.47 37.56 -14.19
N GLY A 428 -26.91 36.38 -13.75
CA GLY A 428 -27.31 36.13 -12.35
C GLY A 428 -26.13 36.29 -11.37
N ALA A 429 -26.43 36.50 -10.09
CA ALA A 429 -25.41 36.63 -9.06
C ALA A 429 -24.87 35.25 -8.64
N ILE A 430 -23.55 35.07 -8.73
CA ILE A 430 -22.90 33.74 -8.62
C ILE A 430 -21.61 33.79 -7.78
N SER A 431 -21.31 32.71 -7.06
CA SER A 431 -20.12 32.58 -6.23
C SER A 431 -19.42 31.23 -6.45
N PHE A 432 -18.27 31.22 -7.12
CA PHE A 432 -17.49 30.02 -7.40
C PHE A 432 -16.56 29.65 -6.23
N SER A 433 -16.40 28.36 -5.96
CA SER A 433 -15.33 27.81 -5.13
C SER A 433 -14.16 27.34 -5.99
N GLY A 434 -13.10 28.15 -6.06
CA GLY A 434 -11.84 27.84 -6.72
C GLY A 434 -11.66 28.54 -8.06
N LYS A 435 -10.50 28.33 -8.67
CA LYS A 435 -10.23 28.71 -10.07
C LYS A 435 -10.34 27.47 -10.94
N SER A 436 -11.37 27.38 -11.77
CA SER A 436 -11.52 26.34 -12.79
C SER A 436 -11.53 26.94 -14.21
N VAL A 437 -11.69 26.09 -15.22
CA VAL A 437 -11.88 26.53 -16.61
C VAL A 437 -13.16 27.38 -16.73
N VAL A 438 -14.25 26.95 -16.06
CA VAL A 438 -15.53 27.68 -15.99
C VAL A 438 -15.33 29.11 -15.46
N THR A 439 -14.47 29.26 -14.45
CA THR A 439 -14.14 30.55 -13.85
C THR A 439 -13.44 31.49 -14.86
N LYS A 440 -12.47 30.97 -15.62
CA LYS A 440 -11.75 31.75 -16.65
C LYS A 440 -12.67 32.21 -17.78
N GLU A 441 -13.59 31.35 -18.23
CA GLU A 441 -14.52 31.69 -19.31
C GLU A 441 -15.57 32.71 -18.85
N ALA A 442 -16.03 32.61 -17.60
CA ALA A 442 -16.85 33.65 -16.98
C ALA A 442 -16.12 35.00 -16.99
N GLU A 443 -14.88 35.06 -16.50
CA GLU A 443 -14.04 36.27 -16.50
C GLU A 443 -13.88 36.86 -17.90
N CYS A 444 -13.46 36.04 -18.88
CA CYS A 444 -13.28 36.43 -20.28
C CYS A 444 -14.56 37.04 -20.86
N ARG A 445 -15.72 36.44 -20.60
CA ARG A 445 -17.00 36.96 -21.08
C ARG A 445 -17.41 38.27 -20.42
N PHE A 446 -17.27 38.42 -19.10
CA PHE A 446 -17.60 39.67 -18.43
C PHE A 446 -16.72 40.81 -18.95
N GLN A 447 -15.43 40.55 -19.19
CA GLN A 447 -14.52 41.48 -19.88
C GLN A 447 -14.98 41.80 -21.31
N ASN A 448 -15.28 40.79 -22.14
CA ASN A 448 -15.74 40.96 -23.52
C ASN A 448 -17.11 41.67 -23.67
N ARG A 449 -17.82 41.93 -22.57
CA ARG A 449 -19.08 42.70 -22.52
C ARG A 449 -18.94 44.06 -21.83
N ASP A 450 -17.72 44.50 -21.52
CA ASP A 450 -17.42 45.70 -20.72
C ASP A 450 -18.17 45.71 -19.36
N LEU A 451 -18.34 44.53 -18.74
CA LEU A 451 -18.96 44.37 -17.42
C LEU A 451 -17.88 44.22 -16.34
N PRO A 452 -17.60 45.25 -15.52
CA PRO A 452 -16.48 45.25 -14.57
C PRO A 452 -16.75 44.43 -13.28
N SER A 453 -17.62 43.41 -13.33
CA SER A 453 -18.34 42.87 -12.17
C SER A 453 -17.83 41.53 -11.60
N VAL A 454 -16.59 41.15 -11.87
CA VAL A 454 -15.96 39.91 -11.35
C VAL A 454 -14.92 40.24 -10.27
N ALA A 455 -15.02 39.60 -9.10
CA ALA A 455 -14.08 39.79 -8.00
C ALA A 455 -13.53 38.45 -7.45
N TYR A 456 -12.24 38.44 -7.10
CA TYR A 456 -11.57 37.28 -6.50
C TYR A 456 -11.32 37.49 -5.01
N ARG A 457 -11.53 36.46 -4.19
CA ARG A 457 -10.95 36.35 -2.86
C ARG A 457 -9.50 35.85 -2.97
N ARG A 458 -8.56 36.77 -2.82
CA ARG A 458 -7.11 36.52 -2.75
C ARG A 458 -6.72 36.26 -1.29
N ALA A 459 -5.91 35.23 -1.05
CA ALA A 459 -5.35 34.95 0.29
C ALA A 459 -4.35 36.05 0.72
N ARG A 460 -4.06 36.19 2.02
CA ARG A 460 -3.13 37.22 2.54
C ARG A 460 -1.75 37.15 1.86
N GLY A 461 -1.25 35.95 1.58
CA GLY A 461 0.02 35.69 0.89
C GLY A 461 0.00 35.84 -0.64
N TYR A 462 -1.10 36.29 -1.24
CA TYR A 462 -1.17 36.49 -2.70
C TYR A 462 -0.14 37.54 -3.13
N LEU A 463 0.84 37.12 -3.95
CA LEU A 463 2.02 37.89 -4.39
C LEU A 463 3.14 38.07 -3.34
N TRP A 464 3.03 37.51 -2.13
CA TRP A 464 4.06 37.63 -1.07
C TRP A 464 5.45 37.22 -1.54
N GLU A 465 5.55 36.05 -2.18
CA GLU A 465 6.79 35.51 -2.75
C GLU A 465 7.50 36.45 -3.73
N ARG A 466 6.77 37.40 -4.35
CA ARG A 466 7.34 38.37 -5.31
C ARG A 466 7.82 39.67 -4.66
N VAL A 467 7.59 39.85 -3.35
CA VAL A 467 7.88 41.09 -2.62
C VAL A 467 8.58 40.89 -1.28
N LYS A 468 8.68 39.66 -0.78
CA LYS A 468 9.34 39.33 0.50
C LYS A 468 10.81 39.77 0.59
N GLU A 469 11.52 39.81 -0.54
CA GLU A 469 12.93 40.23 -0.63
C GLU A 469 13.12 41.76 -0.72
N ILE A 470 12.04 42.53 -0.90
CA ILE A 470 12.09 44.00 -0.91
C ILE A 470 12.15 44.47 0.55
N PRO A 471 13.05 45.42 0.93
CA PRO A 471 13.07 46.02 2.27
C PRO A 471 11.68 46.50 2.72
N VAL A 472 11.38 46.36 4.01
CA VAL A 472 10.05 46.68 4.55
C VAL A 472 9.74 48.17 4.35
N GLU A 473 10.74 49.03 4.53
CA GLU A 473 10.66 50.48 4.39
C GLU A 473 10.29 50.89 2.95
N GLU A 474 10.96 50.31 1.95
CA GLU A 474 10.67 50.55 0.53
C GLU A 474 9.28 50.00 0.14
N ARG A 475 8.93 48.83 0.67
CA ARG A 475 7.65 48.18 0.42
C ARG A 475 6.49 48.98 1.04
N MET A 476 6.62 49.43 2.28
CA MET A 476 5.59 50.19 2.99
C MET A 476 5.49 51.67 2.54
N ALA A 477 6.50 52.20 1.84
CA ALA A 477 6.37 53.49 1.15
C ALA A 477 5.40 53.43 -0.04
N THR A 478 5.27 52.28 -0.73
CA THR A 478 4.36 52.10 -1.88
C THR A 478 3.65 50.72 -1.88
N PRO A 479 2.90 50.38 -0.81
CA PRO A 479 2.51 49.01 -0.45
C PRO A 479 1.57 48.31 -1.45
N PHE A 480 0.93 49.07 -2.33
CA PHE A 480 0.00 48.53 -3.35
C PHE A 480 0.50 48.71 -4.79
N GLN A 481 1.72 49.24 -5.01
CA GLN A 481 2.26 49.48 -6.37
C GLN A 481 2.37 48.18 -7.18
N ARG A 482 2.59 47.05 -6.50
CA ARG A 482 2.71 45.71 -7.11
C ARG A 482 1.48 44.82 -6.86
N GLY A 483 0.36 45.38 -6.38
CA GLY A 483 -0.89 44.68 -6.08
C GLY A 483 -1.22 44.59 -4.58
N ASN A 484 -2.27 43.85 -4.21
CA ASN A 484 -2.70 43.68 -2.81
C ASN A 484 -1.68 42.84 -2.03
N ILE A 485 -0.84 43.51 -1.25
CA ILE A 485 0.21 42.91 -0.42
C ILE A 485 -0.18 43.05 1.05
N CYS A 486 -0.03 41.96 1.80
CA CYS A 486 -0.01 41.99 3.26
C CYS A 486 1.43 42.26 3.71
N GLU A 487 1.63 43.07 4.76
CA GLU A 487 2.95 43.38 5.32
C GLU A 487 3.69 42.13 5.80
N ASP A 488 2.97 41.26 6.53
CA ASP A 488 3.46 39.98 7.05
C ASP A 488 2.31 38.94 7.04
N PRO A 489 2.09 38.26 5.91
CA PRO A 489 1.04 37.24 5.79
C PRO A 489 1.38 35.95 6.54
N GLU A 490 2.66 35.67 6.79
CA GLU A 490 3.09 34.49 7.56
C GLU A 490 2.71 34.63 9.03
N ARG A 491 2.95 35.80 9.63
CA ARG A 491 2.52 36.15 10.99
C ARG A 491 1.01 36.09 11.15
N CYS A 492 0.26 36.60 10.17
CA CYS A 492 -1.20 36.50 10.16
C CYS A 492 -1.67 35.04 10.05
N TYR A 493 -1.11 34.25 9.14
CA TYR A 493 -1.50 32.85 8.91
C TYR A 493 -1.19 31.95 10.12
N GLU A 494 -0.01 32.10 10.73
CA GLU A 494 0.35 31.32 11.92
C GLU A 494 -0.55 31.69 13.12
N PHE A 495 -1.03 32.94 13.22
CA PHE A 495 -1.98 33.35 14.26
C PHE A 495 -3.39 32.80 14.02
N GLU A 496 -3.89 32.84 12.77
CA GLU A 496 -5.14 32.17 12.38
C GLU A 496 -5.09 30.67 12.71
N ARG A 497 -3.96 30.00 12.44
CA ARG A 497 -3.76 28.58 12.75
C ARG A 497 -3.73 28.27 14.25
N LYS A 498 -3.48 29.26 15.11
CA LYS A 498 -3.56 29.14 16.59
C LYS A 498 -4.95 29.49 17.13
N GLY A 499 -5.90 29.86 16.27
CA GLY A 499 -7.26 30.28 16.64
C GLY A 499 -7.45 31.79 16.79
N GLY A 500 -6.45 32.59 16.44
CA GLY A 500 -6.50 34.05 16.56
C GLY A 500 -7.18 34.74 15.39
N ASN A 501 -7.58 36.00 15.60
CA ASN A 501 -8.05 36.86 14.52
C ASN A 501 -7.01 37.96 14.21
N PRO A 502 -6.21 37.85 13.13
CA PRO A 502 -5.26 38.89 12.76
C PRO A 502 -5.93 40.23 12.50
N ASP A 503 -7.21 40.25 12.09
CA ASP A 503 -7.90 41.50 11.74
C ASP A 503 -8.17 42.37 12.98
N GLU A 504 -8.16 41.77 14.18
CA GLU A 504 -8.27 42.44 15.48
C GLU A 504 -6.91 42.70 16.13
N SER A 505 -5.99 41.71 16.11
CA SER A 505 -4.77 41.76 16.92
C SER A 505 -3.50 42.18 16.18
N ILE A 506 -3.42 41.97 14.86
CA ILE A 506 -2.18 42.14 14.07
C ILE A 506 -2.33 43.26 13.04
N CYS A 507 -3.45 43.27 12.31
CA CYS A 507 -3.71 44.22 11.22
C CYS A 507 -3.84 45.66 11.71
N PRO A 508 -4.47 46.00 12.85
CA PRO A 508 -4.56 47.40 13.28
C PRO A 508 -3.21 48.06 13.60
N GLN A 509 -2.17 47.25 13.86
CA GLN A 509 -0.80 47.71 14.09
C GLN A 509 0.02 47.86 12.79
N CYS A 510 -0.52 47.42 11.65
CA CYS A 510 0.13 47.47 10.34
C CYS A 510 0.21 48.93 9.83
N PRO A 511 1.38 49.44 9.37
CA PRO A 511 1.53 50.81 8.86
C PRO A 511 0.58 51.19 7.71
N VAL A 512 0.00 50.18 7.05
CA VAL A 512 -0.85 50.32 5.86
C VAL A 512 -2.28 49.83 6.10
N TYR A 513 -2.72 49.75 7.37
CA TYR A 513 -4.03 49.22 7.77
C TYR A 513 -5.20 49.94 7.09
N ILE A 514 -5.18 51.27 7.08
CA ILE A 514 -6.25 52.11 6.52
C ILE A 514 -6.38 51.88 5.02
N GLU A 515 -5.27 51.89 4.27
CA GLU A 515 -5.27 51.55 2.85
C GLU A 515 -5.64 50.08 2.61
N CYS A 516 -5.30 49.18 3.54
CA CYS A 516 -5.66 47.77 3.44
C CYS A 516 -7.18 47.55 3.56
N GLN A 517 -7.85 48.30 4.44
CA GLN A 517 -9.31 48.36 4.54
C GLN A 517 -9.97 48.97 3.29
N GLN A 518 -9.35 49.98 2.67
CA GLN A 518 -9.91 50.67 1.50
C GLN A 518 -9.71 49.91 0.19
N ARG A 519 -8.53 49.29 -0.02
CA ARG A 519 -8.13 48.68 -1.30
C ARG A 519 -7.29 47.39 -1.21
N GLY A 520 -6.85 46.98 -0.02
CA GLY A 520 -5.96 45.83 0.19
C GLY A 520 -6.69 44.50 0.49
N TYR A 521 -6.12 43.67 1.37
CA TYR A 521 -6.71 42.37 1.72
C TYR A 521 -8.05 42.53 2.45
N LEU A 522 -8.14 43.48 3.38
CA LEU A 522 -9.32 43.71 4.23
C LEU A 522 -10.49 44.33 3.47
N SER A 523 -10.25 45.00 2.34
CA SER A 523 -11.32 45.54 1.48
C SER A 523 -12.07 44.45 0.69
N GLN A 524 -11.53 43.23 0.62
CA GLN A 524 -12.06 42.19 -0.27
C GLN A 524 -13.49 41.73 0.03
N PRO A 525 -13.95 41.54 1.28
CA PRO A 525 -15.35 41.18 1.54
C PRO A 525 -16.33 42.19 0.93
N GLY A 526 -16.14 43.49 1.19
CA GLY A 526 -16.98 44.55 0.61
C GLY A 526 -16.83 44.72 -0.91
N THR A 527 -15.73 44.27 -1.51
CA THR A 527 -15.59 44.15 -2.98
C THR A 527 -16.35 42.95 -3.53
N LEU A 528 -16.30 41.80 -2.84
CA LEU A 528 -17.02 40.58 -3.21
C LEU A 528 -18.53 40.76 -3.09
N GLN A 529 -19.03 41.34 -1.99
CA GLN A 529 -20.46 41.63 -1.81
C GLN A 529 -21.04 42.43 -3.00
N ARG A 530 -20.29 43.41 -3.53
CA ARG A 530 -20.72 44.26 -4.66
C ARG A 530 -20.50 43.63 -6.05
N ALA A 531 -19.84 42.48 -6.14
CA ALA A 531 -19.58 41.80 -7.40
C ALA A 531 -20.77 40.91 -7.80
N LYS A 532 -21.08 40.88 -9.11
CA LYS A 532 -22.08 39.95 -9.66
C LYS A 532 -21.53 38.52 -9.75
N ALA A 533 -20.22 38.38 -9.98
CA ALA A 533 -19.53 37.11 -9.93
C ALA A 533 -18.39 37.15 -8.90
N GLN A 534 -18.48 36.29 -7.90
CA GLN A 534 -17.46 36.11 -6.86
C GLN A 534 -16.64 34.84 -7.15
N ILE A 535 -15.34 34.88 -6.89
CA ILE A 535 -14.43 33.73 -7.01
C ILE A 535 -13.75 33.54 -5.66
N CYS A 536 -14.32 32.64 -4.87
CA CYS A 536 -13.91 32.31 -3.52
C CYS A 536 -12.91 31.15 -3.51
N ASN A 537 -12.14 30.99 -2.44
CA ASN A 537 -11.11 29.96 -2.32
C ASN A 537 -10.92 29.55 -0.85
N PRO A 538 -10.79 28.25 -0.48
CA PRO A 538 -11.12 27.02 -1.22
C PRO A 538 -12.52 26.45 -0.84
N MET A 539 -12.87 25.28 -1.36
CA MET A 539 -14.15 24.55 -1.15
C MET A 539 -14.69 24.51 0.29
N ARG A 540 -13.80 24.44 1.29
CA ARG A 540 -14.17 24.48 2.70
C ARG A 540 -14.92 25.74 3.13
N LEU A 541 -14.82 26.84 2.37
CA LEU A 541 -15.54 28.08 2.66
C LEU A 541 -17.03 27.83 2.89
N PHE A 542 -17.68 27.03 2.05
CA PHE A 542 -19.13 26.77 2.13
C PHE A 542 -19.51 25.55 2.97
N LEU A 543 -18.53 24.72 3.38
CA LEU A 543 -18.77 23.40 4.00
C LEU A 543 -18.29 23.29 5.45
N ASP A 544 -17.36 24.16 5.88
CA ASP A 544 -16.71 24.13 7.19
C ASP A 544 -17.22 25.28 8.08
N PRO A 545 -17.85 24.99 9.23
CA PRO A 545 -18.36 26.00 10.16
C PRO A 545 -17.35 27.04 10.65
N GLN A 546 -16.03 26.77 10.61
CA GLN A 546 -15.02 27.80 10.92
C GLN A 546 -15.09 29.01 9.99
N ASN A 547 -15.71 28.86 8.82
CA ASN A 547 -15.85 29.93 7.86
C ASN A 547 -17.20 30.65 7.91
N SER A 548 -18.12 30.29 8.81
CA SER A 548 -19.50 30.83 8.87
C SER A 548 -19.55 32.37 8.85
N GLU A 549 -18.88 33.04 9.78
CA GLU A 549 -18.78 34.52 9.83
C GLU A 549 -18.21 35.12 8.53
N THR A 550 -17.31 34.39 7.86
CA THR A 550 -16.71 34.85 6.60
C THR A 550 -17.67 34.67 5.42
N VAL A 551 -18.43 33.57 5.40
CA VAL A 551 -19.50 33.33 4.43
C VAL A 551 -20.61 34.35 4.59
N GLU A 552 -21.05 34.60 5.83
CA GLU A 552 -22.04 35.62 6.17
C GLU A 552 -21.60 36.99 5.65
N LYS A 553 -20.37 37.43 5.94
CA LYS A 553 -19.83 38.70 5.41
C LYS A 553 -19.70 38.73 3.89
N ILE A 554 -19.41 37.62 3.20
CA ILE A 554 -19.26 37.59 1.73
C ILE A 554 -20.62 37.52 1.00
N LEU A 555 -21.60 36.84 1.59
CA LEU A 555 -22.92 36.59 1.03
C LEU A 555 -24.02 37.52 1.57
N GLU A 556 -23.68 38.43 2.49
CA GLU A 556 -24.58 39.46 3.02
C GLU A 556 -25.38 40.13 1.89
N GLN A 557 -26.68 40.32 2.12
CA GLN A 557 -27.59 40.90 1.15
C GLN A 557 -27.40 42.42 1.10
N ILE A 558 -26.76 42.90 0.04
CA ILE A 558 -26.77 44.32 -0.34
C ILE A 558 -28.07 44.66 -1.09
N ASP A 559 -28.67 43.68 -1.76
CA ASP A 559 -29.94 43.75 -2.46
C ASP A 559 -30.72 42.43 -2.31
N ASP A 560 -31.94 42.39 -2.87
CA ASP A 560 -32.81 41.20 -2.85
C ASP A 560 -32.28 40.02 -3.70
N THR A 561 -31.09 40.12 -4.31
CA THR A 561 -30.57 39.09 -5.22
C THR A 561 -29.92 37.96 -4.46
N GLU A 562 -30.51 36.77 -4.53
CA GLU A 562 -29.87 35.55 -4.02
C GLU A 562 -28.65 35.15 -4.88
N ARG A 563 -27.55 34.73 -4.24
CA ARG A 563 -26.34 34.27 -4.91
C ARG A 563 -26.30 32.75 -5.01
N LEU A 564 -26.21 32.22 -6.23
CA LEU A 564 -25.97 30.80 -6.44
C LEU A 564 -24.50 30.46 -6.13
N CYS A 565 -24.27 29.63 -5.11
CA CYS A 565 -22.93 29.13 -4.80
C CYS A 565 -22.62 27.89 -5.65
N ILE A 566 -21.45 27.84 -6.28
CA ILE A 566 -21.04 26.77 -7.18
C ILE A 566 -19.72 26.16 -6.69
N ILE A 567 -19.75 24.87 -6.37
CA ILE A 567 -18.56 24.06 -6.13
C ILE A 567 -18.27 23.26 -7.40
N ASP A 568 -17.24 23.69 -8.13
CA ASP A 568 -16.74 22.98 -9.29
C ASP A 568 -15.79 21.84 -8.87
N GLU A 569 -15.69 20.81 -9.71
CA GLU A 569 -14.87 19.61 -9.50
C GLU A 569 -15.00 18.98 -8.10
N ALA A 570 -16.25 18.87 -7.63
CA ALA A 570 -16.54 18.22 -6.37
C ALA A 570 -16.17 16.72 -6.41
N SER A 571 -15.41 16.26 -5.41
CA SER A 571 -15.03 14.85 -5.21
C SER A 571 -15.52 14.36 -3.85
N THR A 572 -15.85 13.08 -3.77
CA THR A 572 -16.55 12.47 -2.63
C THR A 572 -15.80 12.64 -1.29
N ASP A 573 -14.47 12.51 -1.32
CA ASP A 573 -13.59 12.68 -0.17
C ASP A 573 -13.47 14.13 0.33
N ARG A 574 -13.72 15.11 -0.56
CA ARG A 574 -13.65 16.55 -0.26
C ARG A 574 -14.97 17.15 0.23
N LEU A 575 -16.08 16.42 0.12
CA LEU A 575 -17.36 16.80 0.74
C LEU A 575 -17.30 16.80 2.26
N PHE A 576 -16.46 15.94 2.86
CA PHE A 576 -16.33 15.80 4.31
C PHE A 576 -15.23 16.71 4.87
N ILE A 577 -15.48 17.31 6.03
CA ILE A 577 -14.53 18.20 6.70
C ILE A 577 -13.43 17.34 7.35
N PHE A 578 -12.20 17.49 6.88
CA PHE A 578 -11.02 16.88 7.52
C PHE A 578 -10.60 17.72 8.74
N CYS A 579 -10.74 17.13 9.93
CA CYS A 579 -10.36 17.65 11.23
C CYS A 579 -9.04 17.00 11.70
N ARG A 580 -8.23 17.76 12.44
CA ARG A 580 -7.00 17.26 13.06
C ARG A 580 -6.68 17.96 14.39
N VAL A 581 -6.00 17.26 15.29
CA VAL A 581 -5.33 17.85 16.46
C VAL A 581 -3.93 17.26 16.60
N LEU A 582 -2.95 18.11 16.89
CA LEU A 582 -1.56 17.69 17.14
C LEU A 582 -1.40 17.21 18.59
N LYS A 583 -0.56 16.20 18.81
CA LYS A 583 -0.20 15.70 20.14
C LYS A 583 0.23 16.83 21.08
N ASN A 584 1.13 17.69 20.62
CA ASN A 584 1.65 18.84 21.38
C ASN A 584 0.53 19.81 21.83
N THR A 585 -0.61 19.87 21.13
CA THR A 585 -1.77 20.66 21.57
C THR A 585 -2.47 20.02 22.77
N LEU A 586 -2.64 18.69 22.76
CA LEU A 586 -3.20 17.96 23.89
C LEU A 586 -2.26 18.00 25.10
N GLU A 587 -0.94 17.87 24.89
CA GLU A 587 0.07 18.01 25.95
C GLU A 587 0.07 19.41 26.57
N ALA A 588 -0.01 20.46 25.75
CA ALA A 588 -0.15 21.84 26.24
C ALA A 588 -1.42 21.98 27.10
N TRP A 589 -2.55 21.43 26.66
CA TRP A 589 -3.77 21.41 27.48
C TRP A 589 -3.57 20.69 28.83
N CYS A 590 -2.87 19.56 28.87
CA CYS A 590 -2.56 18.85 30.13
C CYS A 590 -1.73 19.69 31.12
N VAL A 591 -0.82 20.52 30.61
CA VAL A 591 0.09 21.35 31.42
C VAL A 591 -0.59 22.66 31.83
N ASP A 592 -1.08 23.42 30.85
CA ASP A 592 -1.63 24.76 31.05
C ASP A 592 -2.97 24.74 31.78
N TRP A 593 -3.78 23.70 31.57
CA TRP A 593 -5.10 23.52 32.18
C TRP A 593 -5.12 22.40 33.23
N ARG A 594 -3.98 22.11 33.87
CA ARG A 594 -3.88 21.09 34.93
C ARG A 594 -4.96 21.30 36.01
N GLY A 595 -5.71 20.25 36.31
CA GLY A 595 -6.81 20.27 37.29
C GLY A 595 -8.14 20.86 36.78
N SER A 596 -8.15 21.49 35.60
CA SER A 596 -9.37 21.97 34.93
C SER A 596 -9.99 20.91 34.02
N ALA A 597 -11.23 21.13 33.59
CA ALA A 597 -11.93 20.24 32.65
C ALA A 597 -11.10 19.96 31.39
N LEU A 598 -10.54 21.01 30.75
CA LEU A 598 -9.77 20.86 29.51
C LEU A 598 -8.46 20.08 29.68
N GLY A 599 -7.73 20.28 30.77
CA GLY A 599 -6.51 19.51 31.04
C GLY A 599 -6.81 18.05 31.38
N ASN A 600 -7.90 17.80 32.11
CA ASN A 600 -8.37 16.43 32.37
C ASN A 600 -8.83 15.74 31.08
N PHE A 601 -9.50 16.45 30.17
CA PHE A 601 -9.94 15.96 28.87
C PHE A 601 -8.76 15.68 27.93
N GLY A 602 -7.81 16.60 27.81
CA GLY A 602 -6.57 16.40 27.05
C GLY A 602 -5.78 15.19 27.55
N ASN A 603 -5.66 15.03 28.87
CA ASN A 603 -5.00 13.89 29.49
C ASN A 603 -5.75 12.58 29.21
N ALA A 604 -7.08 12.58 29.32
CA ALA A 604 -7.90 11.40 29.01
C ALA A 604 -7.77 11.00 27.53
N LEU A 605 -7.73 11.97 26.60
CA LEU A 605 -7.50 11.73 25.17
C LEU A 605 -6.11 11.17 24.89
N LEU A 606 -5.04 11.75 25.46
CA LEU A 606 -3.69 11.21 25.32
C LEU A 606 -3.60 9.77 25.82
N ASN A 607 -4.12 9.48 27.02
CA ASN A 607 -4.19 8.11 27.54
C ASN A 607 -5.02 7.18 26.63
N ALA A 608 -6.11 7.66 26.01
CA ALA A 608 -6.87 6.87 25.04
C ALA A 608 -6.08 6.57 23.75
N LEU A 609 -5.25 7.51 23.29
CA LEU A 609 -4.45 7.41 22.06
C LEU A 609 -3.16 6.58 22.26
N GLU A 610 -2.46 6.77 23.38
CA GLU A 610 -1.12 6.21 23.63
C GLU A 610 -1.10 4.78 24.20
N VAL A 611 -2.27 4.21 24.57
CA VAL A 611 -2.36 2.80 24.97
C VAL A 611 -2.00 1.89 23.80
N LYS A 612 -0.74 1.42 23.82
CA LYS A 612 -0.23 0.38 22.93
C LYS A 612 -0.96 -0.93 23.20
N SER A 613 -1.87 -1.31 22.31
CA SER A 613 -2.39 -2.68 22.28
C SER A 613 -1.25 -3.67 22.06
N GLY A 614 -1.30 -4.79 22.78
CA GLY A 614 -0.34 -5.89 22.61
C GLY A 614 -0.39 -6.50 21.21
N LEU A 615 0.56 -7.38 20.91
CA LEU A 615 0.73 -8.05 19.61
C LEU A 615 -0.33 -9.14 19.32
N ASP A 616 -1.37 -9.26 20.12
CA ASP A 616 -2.52 -10.12 19.87
C ASP A 616 -3.55 -9.36 19.03
N GLY A 617 -4.10 -10.02 17.99
CA GLY A 617 -4.71 -9.41 16.80
C GLY A 617 -5.93 -8.48 16.93
N ASP A 618 -6.37 -8.12 18.14
CA ASP A 618 -7.31 -7.01 18.34
C ASP A 618 -6.51 -5.70 18.52
N GLY A 619 -6.28 -5.00 17.40
CA GLY A 619 -5.74 -3.64 17.39
C GLY A 619 -6.61 -2.74 18.26
N GLY A 620 -6.16 -2.48 19.49
CA GLY A 620 -7.05 -2.17 20.60
C GLY A 620 -7.83 -0.89 20.35
N ASN A 621 -9.16 -1.03 20.27
CA ASN A 621 -10.14 -0.04 19.83
C ASN A 621 -9.90 1.40 20.34
N ALA A 622 -9.01 2.15 19.67
CA ALA A 622 -8.67 3.53 20.02
C ALA A 622 -9.88 4.45 19.84
N VAL A 623 -10.66 4.24 18.78
CA VAL A 623 -11.91 4.95 18.50
C VAL A 623 -12.90 4.84 19.66
N GLY A 624 -13.13 3.62 20.17
CA GLY A 624 -14.01 3.36 21.31
C GLY A 624 -13.48 3.92 22.63
N ARG A 625 -12.15 3.93 22.85
CA ARG A 625 -11.56 4.63 23.99
C ARG A 625 -11.80 6.15 23.91
N ILE A 626 -11.61 6.76 22.73
CA ILE A 626 -11.90 8.19 22.51
C ILE A 626 -13.40 8.46 22.66
N ARG A 627 -14.28 7.59 22.17
CA ARG A 627 -15.73 7.69 22.36
C ARG A 627 -16.10 7.66 23.84
N ALA A 628 -15.51 6.75 24.62
CA ALA A 628 -15.71 6.68 26.07
C ALA A 628 -15.22 7.96 26.78
N VAL A 629 -14.10 8.56 26.34
CA VAL A 629 -13.64 9.88 26.84
C VAL A 629 -14.66 10.97 26.52
N VAL A 630 -15.16 11.06 25.28
CA VAL A 630 -16.19 12.06 24.92
C VAL A 630 -17.45 11.84 25.78
N GLN A 631 -17.93 10.61 25.93
CA GLN A 631 -19.10 10.31 26.77
C GLN A 631 -18.89 10.68 28.24
N ALA A 632 -17.72 10.41 28.81
CA ALA A 632 -17.39 10.73 30.20
C ALA A 632 -17.36 12.24 30.49
N PHE A 633 -17.08 13.07 29.47
CA PHE A 633 -16.96 14.52 29.61
C PHE A 633 -18.19 15.31 29.12
N GLU A 634 -19.26 14.67 28.64
CA GLU A 634 -20.48 15.35 28.17
C GLU A 634 -21.13 16.22 29.27
N GLY A 635 -21.00 15.84 30.54
CA GLY A 635 -21.43 16.64 31.69
C GLY A 635 -20.55 17.86 32.03
N GLN A 636 -19.45 18.08 31.31
CA GLN A 636 -18.55 19.23 31.44
C GLN A 636 -18.43 20.04 30.14
N LYS A 637 -19.30 19.78 29.14
CA LYS A 637 -19.16 20.31 27.78
C LYS A 637 -19.13 21.83 27.72
N GLU A 638 -19.97 22.55 28.47
CA GLU A 638 -19.98 24.03 28.47
C GLU A 638 -18.63 24.59 28.93
N THR A 639 -18.11 24.05 30.03
CA THR A 639 -16.78 24.41 30.57
C THR A 639 -15.67 24.05 29.59
N LEU A 640 -15.72 22.88 28.94
CA LEU A 640 -14.74 22.50 27.92
C LEU A 640 -14.76 23.43 26.71
N ILE A 641 -15.94 23.78 26.21
CA ILE A 641 -16.11 24.71 25.09
C ILE A 641 -15.54 26.08 25.43
N GLN A 642 -15.84 26.60 26.62
CA GLN A 642 -15.30 27.87 27.11
C GLN A 642 -13.76 27.83 27.20
N GLN A 643 -13.20 26.81 27.85
CA GLN A 643 -11.75 26.67 28.05
C GLN A 643 -11.00 26.45 26.71
N MET A 644 -11.59 25.74 25.75
CA MET A 644 -11.01 25.57 24.40
C MET A 644 -10.92 26.88 23.61
N CYS A 645 -11.65 27.92 23.98
CA CYS A 645 -11.61 29.26 23.38
C CYS A 645 -10.73 30.26 24.15
N GLN A 646 -10.08 29.81 25.23
CA GLN A 646 -9.30 30.63 26.15
C GLN A 646 -7.83 30.19 26.19
N VAL A 647 -6.96 31.12 26.57
CA VAL A 647 -5.60 30.83 27.01
C VAL A 647 -5.54 30.87 28.54
N ASN A 648 -4.68 30.07 29.14
CA ASN A 648 -4.53 30.00 30.59
C ASN A 648 -3.11 30.37 31.01
N THR A 649 -2.96 31.60 31.50
CA THR A 649 -1.66 32.21 31.79
C THR A 649 -1.39 32.18 33.28
N THR A 650 -0.13 31.98 33.71
CA THR A 650 0.21 32.15 35.12
C THR A 650 0.34 33.64 35.44
N GLY A 651 -0.33 34.09 36.49
CA GLY A 651 -0.16 35.42 37.07
C GLY A 651 -0.21 35.37 38.59
N LYS A 652 0.18 36.47 39.24
CA LYS A 652 0.31 36.59 40.69
C LYS A 652 -0.29 37.92 41.12
N VAL A 653 -1.27 37.90 42.01
CA VAL A 653 -1.90 39.14 42.50
C VAL A 653 -1.07 39.75 43.61
N VAL A 654 -0.59 40.98 43.39
CA VAL A 654 0.23 41.74 44.34
C VAL A 654 -0.51 42.98 44.84
N PRO A 655 -0.30 43.41 46.10
CA PRO A 655 -0.76 44.72 46.56
C PRO A 655 -0.05 45.83 45.77
N ARG A 656 -0.83 46.59 45.00
CA ARG A 656 -0.34 47.70 44.17
C ARG A 656 -1.48 48.68 43.98
N GLU A 657 -1.51 49.68 44.85
CA GLU A 657 -2.53 50.72 44.81
C GLU A 657 -2.28 51.66 43.63
N PHE A 658 -3.35 52.02 42.92
CA PHE A 658 -3.38 53.10 41.95
C PHE A 658 -4.44 54.11 42.38
N VAL A 659 -4.00 55.36 42.57
CA VAL A 659 -4.84 56.50 42.94
C VAL A 659 -4.86 57.45 41.76
N ASP A 660 -6.02 58.00 41.43
CA ASP A 660 -6.14 59.01 40.39
C ASP A 660 -5.48 60.32 40.84
N ASP A 661 -4.44 60.75 40.14
CA ASP A 661 -3.72 62.01 40.40
C ASP A 661 -4.61 63.27 40.30
N GLU A 662 -5.75 63.19 39.61
CA GLU A 662 -6.67 64.32 39.39
C GLU A 662 -7.81 64.37 40.42
N THR A 663 -8.38 63.23 40.83
CA THR A 663 -9.51 63.17 41.76
C THR A 663 -9.12 62.75 43.19
N GLY A 664 -7.95 62.13 43.37
CA GLY A 664 -7.52 61.53 44.64
C GLY A 664 -8.25 60.22 44.99
N GLU A 665 -9.04 59.67 44.08
CA GLU A 665 -9.78 58.41 44.29
C GLU A 665 -8.87 57.19 44.03
N THR A 666 -8.83 56.23 44.96
CA THR A 666 -8.22 54.92 44.70
C THR A 666 -9.04 54.19 43.64
N LEU A 667 -8.46 53.88 42.47
CA LEU A 667 -9.13 53.16 41.38
C LEU A 667 -8.85 51.65 41.42
N ALA A 668 -7.69 51.25 41.92
CA ALA A 668 -7.30 49.85 42.11
C ALA A 668 -6.47 49.70 43.39
N ARG A 669 -6.63 48.58 44.10
CA ARG A 669 -5.80 48.21 45.27
C ARG A 669 -4.79 47.10 44.98
N PHE A 670 -5.01 46.37 43.88
CA PHE A 670 -4.28 45.18 43.52
C PHE A 670 -3.93 45.22 42.03
N SER A 671 -2.84 44.55 41.68
CA SER A 671 -2.50 44.27 40.29
C SER A 671 -2.11 42.81 40.13
N ILE A 672 -2.42 42.25 38.98
CA ILE A 672 -1.92 40.95 38.54
C ILE A 672 -0.61 41.20 37.82
N VAL A 673 0.45 40.45 38.15
CA VAL A 673 1.72 40.41 37.43
C VAL A 673 1.85 39.03 36.78
N PHE A 674 2.06 38.99 35.47
CA PHE A 674 2.20 37.77 34.67
C PHE A 674 3.68 37.40 34.46
N GLU A 675 3.96 36.17 34.01
CA GLU A 675 5.33 35.64 33.81
C GLU A 675 6.24 36.50 32.91
N ASN A 676 5.67 37.30 32.01
CA ASN A 676 6.38 38.18 31.07
C ASN A 676 6.51 39.65 31.55
N GLU A 677 6.47 39.90 32.87
CA GLU A 677 6.44 41.24 33.52
C GLU A 677 5.24 42.14 33.18
N ALA A 678 4.40 41.73 32.21
CA ALA A 678 3.09 42.32 31.95
C ALA A 678 2.25 42.39 33.23
N ALA A 679 1.49 43.47 33.41
CA ALA A 679 0.66 43.68 34.58
C ALA A 679 -0.69 44.33 34.24
N ALA A 680 -1.72 43.98 35.00
CA ALA A 680 -3.06 44.54 34.88
C ALA A 680 -3.61 44.93 36.26
N HIS A 681 -4.33 46.04 36.36
CA HIS A 681 -4.98 46.50 37.58
C HIS A 681 -6.33 45.81 37.77
N ILE A 682 -6.63 45.41 39.00
CA ILE A 682 -7.96 44.93 39.39
C ILE A 682 -8.77 46.17 39.84
N PRO A 683 -9.81 46.57 39.10
CA PRO A 683 -10.58 47.77 39.40
C PRO A 683 -11.46 47.57 40.64
N LEU A 684 -11.83 48.65 41.33
CA LEU A 684 -12.77 48.57 42.46
C LEU A 684 -14.23 48.44 42.02
N ASP A 685 -14.59 49.04 40.89
CA ASP A 685 -15.90 49.00 40.25
C ASP A 685 -15.79 49.39 38.76
N THR A 686 -16.91 49.45 38.05
CA THR A 686 -16.96 49.77 36.61
C THR A 686 -16.52 51.20 36.28
N ASP A 687 -16.77 52.18 37.15
CA ASP A 687 -16.32 53.57 36.94
C ASP A 687 -14.80 53.68 37.11
N ALA A 688 -14.24 52.95 38.09
CA ALA A 688 -12.80 52.80 38.24
C ALA A 688 -12.16 52.07 37.06
N ALA A 689 -12.82 51.06 36.48
CA ALA A 689 -12.35 50.37 35.28
C ALA A 689 -12.28 51.32 34.07
N ASP A 690 -13.32 52.11 33.82
CA ASP A 690 -13.37 53.10 32.74
C ASP A 690 -12.32 54.20 32.92
N LYS A 691 -12.12 54.70 34.15
CA LYS A 691 -11.06 55.67 34.49
C LYS A 691 -9.65 55.13 34.25
N LEU A 692 -9.37 53.88 34.68
CA LEU A 692 -8.08 53.22 34.46
C LEU A 692 -7.81 53.01 32.96
N ALA A 693 -8.80 52.52 32.22
CA ALA A 693 -8.71 52.31 30.78
C ALA A 693 -8.49 53.64 30.02
N THR A 694 -9.15 54.72 30.43
CA THR A 694 -8.98 56.07 29.86
C THR A 694 -7.56 56.61 30.08
N LYS A 695 -6.91 56.27 31.20
CA LYS A 695 -5.49 56.58 31.47
C LYS A 695 -4.51 55.60 30.78
N GLY A 696 -5.00 54.68 29.95
CA GLY A 696 -4.19 53.71 29.22
C GLY A 696 -3.61 52.59 30.08
N LEU A 697 -4.13 52.38 31.28
CA LEU A 697 -3.68 51.32 32.18
C LEU A 697 -4.42 50.01 31.86
N PRO A 698 -3.74 48.86 31.74
CA PRO A 698 -4.40 47.59 31.49
C PRO A 698 -5.27 47.20 32.70
N VAL A 699 -6.53 46.85 32.44
CA VAL A 699 -7.51 46.44 33.47
C VAL A 699 -7.84 44.97 33.30
N PHE A 700 -7.96 44.24 34.41
CA PHE A 700 -8.46 42.87 34.42
C PHE A 700 -9.36 42.63 35.64
N GLU A 701 -10.63 42.33 35.40
CA GLU A 701 -11.60 42.00 36.44
C GLU A 701 -11.35 40.58 36.96
N LEU A 702 -11.26 40.44 38.29
CA LEU A 702 -10.99 39.16 38.95
C LEU A 702 -11.70 39.10 40.31
N ASP A 703 -12.83 38.41 40.36
CA ASP A 703 -13.71 38.38 41.54
C ASP A 703 -13.12 37.66 42.75
N THR A 704 -12.23 36.68 42.52
CA THR A 704 -11.63 35.86 43.58
C THR A 704 -10.16 35.57 43.29
N PHE A 705 -9.30 35.82 44.28
CA PHE A 705 -7.84 35.62 44.16
C PHE A 705 -7.17 35.41 45.53
N ALA A 706 -6.04 34.70 45.52
CA ALA A 706 -5.09 34.63 46.62
C ALA A 706 -3.95 35.66 46.42
N LEU A 707 -3.51 36.31 47.50
CA LEU A 707 -2.44 37.32 47.43
C LEU A 707 -1.06 36.68 47.43
N ASN A 708 -0.20 37.14 46.52
CA ASN A 708 1.18 36.70 46.33
C ASN A 708 1.36 35.20 45.99
N GLU A 709 0.29 34.52 45.59
CA GLU A 709 0.35 33.14 45.08
C GLU A 709 0.26 33.12 43.55
N ASP A 710 0.95 32.17 42.93
CA ASP A 710 0.92 31.99 41.48
C ASP A 710 -0.35 31.22 41.10
N MET A 711 -1.17 31.83 40.24
CA MET A 711 -2.48 31.34 39.85
C MET A 711 -2.63 31.29 38.33
N LYS A 712 -3.38 30.29 37.87
CA LYS A 712 -3.73 30.12 36.45
C LYS A 712 -5.00 30.92 36.16
N ILE A 713 -4.86 31.94 35.32
CA ILE A 713 -5.90 32.90 34.97
C ILE A 713 -6.33 32.67 33.52
N PRO A 714 -7.57 32.20 33.29
CA PRO A 714 -8.10 32.00 31.95
C PRO A 714 -8.61 33.31 31.35
N MET A 715 -8.32 33.55 30.07
CA MET A 715 -8.77 34.74 29.34
C MET A 715 -8.85 34.47 27.83
N SER A 716 -9.54 35.33 27.07
CA SER A 716 -9.53 35.24 25.60
C SER A 716 -8.15 35.58 25.01
N MET A 717 -7.83 35.09 23.81
CA MET A 717 -6.59 35.51 23.14
C MET A 717 -6.54 37.01 22.88
N THR A 718 -7.66 37.65 22.54
CA THR A 718 -7.71 39.11 22.31
C THR A 718 -7.34 39.90 23.57
N GLN A 719 -7.84 39.50 24.74
CA GLN A 719 -7.42 40.07 26.04
C GLN A 719 -5.93 39.81 26.32
N ALA A 720 -5.46 38.58 26.12
CA ALA A 720 -4.09 38.21 26.44
C ALA A 720 -3.05 38.89 25.54
N VAL A 721 -3.40 39.20 24.28
CA VAL A 721 -2.59 40.07 23.40
C VAL A 721 -2.66 41.53 23.86
N ALA A 722 -3.85 42.04 24.21
CA ALA A 722 -4.02 43.42 24.67
C ALA A 722 -3.26 43.73 25.97
N LEU A 723 -3.15 42.75 26.88
CA LEU A 723 -2.34 42.84 28.10
C LEU A 723 -0.83 42.69 27.85
N GLY A 724 -0.38 42.44 26.62
CA GLY A 724 1.02 42.20 26.29
C GLY A 724 1.57 40.86 26.78
N ILE A 725 0.72 39.97 27.31
CA ILE A 725 1.11 38.63 27.77
C ILE A 725 1.46 37.75 26.55
N LEU A 726 0.66 37.86 25.48
CA LEU A 726 0.89 37.17 24.21
C LEU A 726 1.48 38.13 23.16
N ASP A 727 2.77 37.97 22.88
CA ASP A 727 3.47 38.70 21.83
C ASP A 727 3.17 38.15 20.42
N THR A 728 2.37 38.88 19.64
CA THR A 728 2.07 38.61 18.23
C THR A 728 2.98 39.34 17.24
N ALA A 729 4.06 39.99 17.69
CA ALA A 729 4.91 40.82 16.84
C ALA A 729 5.78 39.99 15.87
N THR A 730 6.09 38.73 16.21
CA THR A 730 6.95 37.86 15.40
C THR A 730 6.39 36.45 15.20
N VAL A 731 6.61 35.89 14.00
CA VAL A 731 6.21 34.51 13.63
C VAL A 731 6.72 33.45 14.61
N THR A 732 7.96 33.60 15.10
CA THR A 732 8.58 32.64 16.03
C THR A 732 7.86 32.60 17.38
N LYS A 733 7.43 33.75 17.92
CA LYS A 733 6.62 33.80 19.14
C LYS A 733 5.23 33.23 18.89
N ILE A 734 4.63 33.52 17.72
CA ILE A 734 3.32 32.96 17.33
C ILE A 734 3.32 31.43 17.27
N LYS A 735 4.42 30.81 16.82
CA LYS A 735 4.57 29.35 16.81
C LYS A 735 4.50 28.72 18.21
N ALA A 736 4.91 29.44 19.26
CA ALA A 736 4.94 28.96 20.63
C ALA A 736 3.58 28.99 21.36
N PHE A 737 2.56 29.70 20.85
CA PHE A 737 1.27 29.80 21.58
C PHE A 737 0.52 28.47 21.70
N PRO A 738 -0.30 28.29 22.76
CA PRO A 738 -1.29 27.22 22.80
C PRO A 738 -2.30 27.37 21.65
N THR A 739 -2.80 26.26 21.14
CA THR A 739 -3.87 26.26 20.13
C THR A 739 -5.22 26.44 20.83
N VAL A 740 -5.96 27.48 20.46
CA VAL A 740 -7.36 27.69 20.88
C VAL A 740 -8.30 27.62 19.68
N TYR A 741 -9.60 27.59 19.94
CA TYR A 741 -10.64 27.66 18.93
C TYR A 741 -11.27 29.05 18.90
N ARG A 742 -11.34 29.66 17.70
CA ARG A 742 -11.92 31.00 17.50
C ARG A 742 -13.42 31.06 17.82
N HIS A 743 -14.17 30.04 17.42
CA HIS A 743 -15.64 30.04 17.52
C HIS A 743 -16.11 29.05 18.58
N PRO A 744 -16.88 29.48 19.60
CA PRO A 744 -17.37 28.59 20.65
C PRO A 744 -18.31 27.50 20.11
N ASN A 745 -19.01 27.76 19.00
CA ASN A 745 -19.92 26.80 18.37
C ASN A 745 -19.22 25.73 17.50
N TRP A 746 -17.89 25.79 17.36
CA TRP A 746 -17.13 24.83 16.55
C TRP A 746 -15.71 24.56 17.09
N THR A 747 -15.67 24.27 18.39
CA THR A 747 -14.47 23.77 19.09
C THR A 747 -14.16 22.31 18.74
N PHE A 748 -13.01 21.80 19.18
CA PHE A 748 -12.64 20.38 19.04
C PHE A 748 -13.72 19.42 19.58
N TRP A 749 -14.36 19.81 20.69
CA TRP A 749 -15.49 19.10 21.27
C TRP A 749 -16.63 18.89 20.27
N HIS A 750 -17.04 19.95 19.56
CA HIS A 750 -18.10 19.89 18.55
C HIS A 750 -17.74 18.98 17.38
N GLN A 751 -16.47 19.01 16.96
CA GLN A 751 -15.95 18.15 15.88
C GLN A 751 -16.03 16.67 16.30
N LEU A 752 -15.52 16.32 17.49
CA LEU A 752 -15.60 14.95 18.02
C LEU A 752 -17.04 14.48 18.28
N LYS A 753 -17.90 15.36 18.79
CA LYS A 753 -19.32 15.04 19.01
C LYS A 753 -20.03 14.71 17.70
N ARG A 754 -19.93 15.59 16.69
CA ARG A 754 -20.50 15.37 15.36
C ARG A 754 -19.91 14.13 14.67
N PHE A 755 -18.62 13.85 14.89
CA PHE A 755 -17.98 12.62 14.42
C PHE A 755 -18.68 11.38 14.99
N PHE A 756 -18.80 11.28 16.32
CA PHE A 756 -19.36 10.09 16.98
C PHE A 756 -20.88 9.96 16.85
N GLU A 757 -21.61 11.06 16.65
CA GLU A 757 -23.03 11.07 16.28
C GLU A 757 -23.26 10.50 14.86
N HIS A 758 -22.37 10.82 13.91
CA HIS A 758 -22.47 10.31 12.54
C HIS A 758 -21.92 8.89 12.36
N TYR A 759 -20.82 8.54 13.05
CA TYR A 759 -20.21 7.21 13.03
C TYR A 759 -20.49 6.47 14.34
N PRO A 760 -21.62 5.73 14.46
CA PRO A 760 -22.02 5.07 15.71
C PRO A 760 -21.19 3.83 16.05
N ARG A 761 -20.54 3.20 15.07
CA ARG A 761 -19.63 2.06 15.27
C ARG A 761 -18.18 2.51 15.28
N ASP A 762 -17.35 1.82 16.06
CA ASP A 762 -15.93 2.15 16.19
C ASP A 762 -15.08 1.58 15.06
N ALA A 763 -15.34 0.34 14.64
CA ALA A 763 -14.52 -0.38 13.66
C ALA A 763 -14.52 0.23 12.25
N ASP A 764 -15.56 0.97 11.90
CA ASP A 764 -15.71 1.63 10.60
C ASP A 764 -15.54 3.15 10.66
N ALA A 765 -15.23 3.72 11.83
CA ALA A 765 -15.11 5.17 11.97
C ALA A 765 -13.77 5.65 11.36
N PRO A 766 -13.78 6.66 10.46
CA PRO A 766 -12.56 7.16 9.84
C PRO A 766 -11.80 8.07 10.82
N LEU A 767 -11.10 7.47 11.78
CA LEU A 767 -10.18 8.14 12.70
C LEU A 767 -8.83 7.45 12.69
N LEU A 768 -7.76 8.24 12.56
CA LEU A 768 -6.39 7.78 12.52
C LEU A 768 -5.55 8.51 13.56
N TRP A 769 -4.64 7.77 14.20
CA TRP A 769 -3.60 8.29 15.07
C TRP A 769 -2.24 7.94 14.46
N SER A 770 -1.33 8.91 14.38
CA SER A 770 0.01 8.70 13.81
C SER A 770 1.14 9.08 14.78
N ASP A 771 0.92 8.85 16.08
CA ASP A 771 1.77 9.25 17.22
C ASP A 771 2.02 10.76 17.42
N GLU A 772 1.89 11.55 16.36
CA GLU A 772 2.08 13.01 16.33
C GLU A 772 0.77 13.80 16.16
N GLU A 773 -0.24 13.22 15.47
CA GLU A 773 -1.55 13.86 15.31
C GLU A 773 -2.70 12.86 15.18
N MET A 774 -3.88 13.28 15.65
CA MET A 774 -5.15 12.60 15.46
C MET A 774 -5.89 13.24 14.28
N ARG A 775 -6.33 12.43 13.32
CA ARG A 775 -7.00 12.85 12.08
C ARG A 775 -8.34 12.16 11.94
N PHE A 776 -9.39 12.90 11.58
CA PHE A 776 -10.72 12.33 11.36
C PHE A 776 -11.54 13.18 10.38
N TRP A 777 -12.63 12.63 9.85
CA TRP A 777 -13.48 13.27 8.86
C TRP A 777 -14.90 13.39 9.40
N VAL A 778 -15.51 14.58 9.34
CA VAL A 778 -16.90 14.81 9.80
C VAL A 778 -17.80 15.24 8.64
N PRO A 779 -19.10 14.90 8.66
CA PRO A 779 -20.03 15.35 7.63
C PRO A 779 -20.11 16.89 7.60
N PRO A 780 -20.23 17.50 6.40
CA PRO A 780 -20.27 18.95 6.23
C PRO A 780 -21.45 19.61 6.96
N VAL A 781 -21.38 20.92 7.11
CA VAL A 781 -22.47 21.77 7.62
C VAL A 781 -22.63 22.94 6.67
N LEU A 782 -23.80 23.06 6.04
CA LEU A 782 -24.09 24.17 5.14
C LEU A 782 -24.57 25.39 5.94
N PRO A 783 -23.90 26.56 5.89
CA PRO A 783 -24.35 27.76 6.58
C PRO A 783 -25.76 28.19 6.15
N PRO A 784 -26.63 28.70 7.07
CA PRO A 784 -27.99 29.14 6.72
C PRO A 784 -28.08 30.29 5.71
N THR A 785 -26.96 31.00 5.49
CA THR A 785 -26.80 32.04 4.47
C THR A 785 -26.55 31.48 3.06
N VAL A 786 -26.08 30.24 2.93
CA VAL A 786 -26.02 29.56 1.63
C VAL A 786 -27.41 28.99 1.32
N LYS A 787 -28.18 29.78 0.57
CA LYS A 787 -29.55 29.44 0.17
C LYS A 787 -29.60 28.38 -0.92
N ARG A 788 -28.74 28.48 -1.94
CA ARG A 788 -28.62 27.50 -3.03
C ARG A 788 -27.16 27.15 -3.32
N LEU A 789 -26.85 25.86 -3.30
CA LEU A 789 -25.52 25.29 -3.55
C LEU A 789 -25.57 24.26 -4.69
N LEU A 790 -24.80 24.52 -5.75
CA LEU A 790 -24.60 23.62 -6.89
C LEU A 790 -23.28 22.87 -6.75
N PHE A 791 -23.33 21.54 -6.75
CA PHE A 791 -22.17 20.68 -6.91
C PHE A 791 -22.03 20.26 -8.36
N MET A 792 -20.90 20.57 -9.00
CA MET A 792 -20.57 20.05 -10.33
C MET A 792 -19.56 18.92 -10.21
N SER A 793 -19.85 17.77 -10.82
CA SER A 793 -18.91 16.65 -10.84
C SER A 793 -19.08 15.75 -12.07
N SER A 794 -18.07 14.91 -12.28
CA SER A 794 -18.06 13.77 -13.22
C SER A 794 -17.86 12.44 -12.50
N THR A 795 -17.67 12.48 -11.17
CA THR A 795 -17.26 11.35 -10.32
C THR A 795 -18.16 11.17 -9.10
N LEU A 796 -18.84 12.23 -8.62
CA LEU A 796 -19.92 12.08 -7.64
C LEU A 796 -21.08 11.28 -8.24
N SER A 797 -21.62 10.39 -7.43
CA SER A 797 -22.94 9.80 -7.60
C SER A 797 -23.99 10.58 -6.80
N GLU A 798 -25.27 10.39 -7.14
CA GLU A 798 -26.41 10.87 -6.35
C GLU A 798 -26.33 10.42 -4.88
N GLN A 799 -25.93 9.16 -4.64
CA GLN A 799 -25.78 8.62 -3.29
C GLN A 799 -24.71 9.33 -2.45
N ASP A 800 -23.62 9.81 -3.07
CA ASP A 800 -22.56 10.51 -2.35
C ASP A 800 -23.08 11.83 -1.75
N LEU A 801 -23.94 12.55 -2.48
CA LEU A 801 -24.57 13.79 -2.02
C LEU A 801 -25.54 13.54 -0.86
N TYR A 802 -26.44 12.55 -0.99
CA TYR A 802 -27.37 12.20 0.10
C TYR A 802 -26.69 11.73 1.38
N ARG A 803 -25.50 11.13 1.28
CA ARG A 803 -24.69 10.71 2.45
C ARG A 803 -23.92 11.85 3.10
N ALA A 804 -23.43 12.80 2.30
CA ALA A 804 -22.76 13.99 2.80
C ALA A 804 -23.75 14.97 3.45
N PHE A 805 -24.97 15.08 2.92
CA PHE A 805 -26.01 16.01 3.38
C PHE A 805 -27.30 15.30 3.81
N PRO A 806 -27.26 14.45 4.86
CA PRO A 806 -28.44 13.74 5.33
C PRO A 806 -29.47 14.73 5.90
N GLY A 807 -30.66 14.78 5.29
CA GLY A 807 -31.77 15.64 5.68
C GLY A 807 -31.87 16.98 4.94
N GLU A 808 -30.99 17.25 3.96
CA GLU A 808 -31.14 18.38 3.04
C GLU A 808 -32.00 17.99 1.82
N GLU A 809 -32.62 18.99 1.17
CA GLU A 809 -33.31 18.78 -0.10
C GLU A 809 -32.28 18.79 -1.25
N ILE A 810 -32.17 17.65 -1.93
CA ILE A 810 -31.21 17.41 -3.01
C ILE A 810 -31.97 16.99 -4.28
N GLU A 811 -31.79 17.72 -5.38
CA GLU A 811 -32.15 17.29 -6.74
C GLU A 811 -30.85 16.98 -7.51
N VAL A 812 -30.80 15.85 -8.23
CA VAL A 812 -29.62 15.45 -9.01
C VAL A 812 -29.98 15.31 -10.49
N HIS A 813 -29.19 15.96 -11.35
CA HIS A 813 -29.37 15.98 -12.79
C HIS A 813 -28.14 15.41 -13.50
N HIS A 814 -28.41 14.43 -14.37
CA HIS A 814 -27.43 13.86 -15.27
C HIS A 814 -27.52 14.54 -16.64
N ILE A 815 -26.46 15.23 -17.03
CA ILE A 815 -26.38 15.89 -18.33
C ILE A 815 -25.98 14.90 -19.39
N LYS A 816 -26.69 14.95 -20.53
CA LYS A 816 -26.44 14.07 -21.66
C LYS A 816 -25.02 14.26 -22.18
N PRO A 817 -24.24 13.18 -22.36
CA PRO A 817 -22.89 13.29 -22.92
C PRO A 817 -22.92 13.97 -24.29
N THR A 818 -21.90 14.77 -24.60
CA THR A 818 -21.81 15.47 -25.89
C THR A 818 -21.44 14.45 -26.97
N ALA A 819 -22.03 14.57 -28.16
CA ALA A 819 -21.58 13.80 -29.32
C ALA A 819 -20.06 14.01 -29.59
N TRP A 820 -19.38 12.97 -30.07
CA TRP A 820 -17.97 13.08 -30.47
C TRP A 820 -17.86 13.69 -31.87
N VAL A 821 -16.71 14.28 -32.19
CA VAL A 821 -16.43 14.79 -33.54
C VAL A 821 -16.32 13.62 -34.50
N ALA A 822 -16.92 13.75 -35.69
CA ALA A 822 -16.88 12.72 -36.71
C ALA A 822 -15.42 12.34 -37.07
N GLY A 823 -15.16 11.04 -37.17
CA GLY A 823 -13.81 10.49 -37.35
C GLY A 823 -13.16 9.99 -36.05
N ASN A 824 -13.61 10.46 -34.87
CA ASN A 824 -13.09 9.98 -33.60
C ASN A 824 -13.62 8.58 -33.24
N ARG A 825 -12.76 7.77 -32.62
CA ARG A 825 -13.07 6.39 -32.22
C ARG A 825 -12.41 6.00 -30.92
N VAL A 826 -13.04 5.07 -30.21
CA VAL A 826 -12.43 4.37 -29.07
C VAL A 826 -12.46 2.87 -29.34
N PHE A 827 -11.32 2.21 -29.21
CA PHE A 827 -11.24 0.75 -29.13
C PHE A 827 -11.07 0.37 -27.66
N GLN A 828 -11.96 -0.45 -27.11
CA GLN A 828 -11.85 -0.92 -25.73
C GLN A 828 -11.73 -2.43 -25.69
N ILE A 829 -10.72 -2.95 -25.00
CA ILE A 829 -10.55 -4.40 -24.85
C ILE A 829 -11.68 -4.96 -23.98
N ARG A 830 -12.32 -6.04 -24.41
CA ARG A 830 -13.44 -6.66 -23.67
C ARG A 830 -13.03 -7.78 -22.73
N THR A 831 -11.77 -8.18 -22.76
CA THR A 831 -11.17 -9.23 -21.95
C THR A 831 -10.22 -8.61 -20.93
N GLY A 832 -10.40 -8.88 -19.64
CA GLY A 832 -9.46 -8.50 -18.57
C GLY A 832 -9.37 -7.01 -18.19
N ILE A 833 -9.34 -6.72 -16.87
CA ILE A 833 -9.12 -5.35 -16.36
C ILE A 833 -7.63 -4.93 -16.31
N TYR A 834 -6.70 -5.89 -16.41
CA TYR A 834 -5.24 -5.70 -16.45
C TYR A 834 -4.66 -4.72 -15.41
N PRO A 835 -4.72 -5.04 -14.09
CA PRO A 835 -3.97 -4.29 -13.07
C PRO A 835 -2.46 -4.37 -13.32
N ARG A 836 -1.68 -3.52 -12.65
CA ARG A 836 -0.21 -3.50 -12.78
C ARG A 836 0.44 -4.88 -12.59
N GLN A 837 -0.12 -5.72 -11.70
CA GLN A 837 0.31 -7.10 -11.44
C GLN A 837 0.06 -8.08 -12.60
N THR A 838 -0.70 -7.69 -13.62
CA THR A 838 -0.88 -8.46 -14.85
C THR A 838 -0.01 -7.93 -15.98
N ILE A 839 0.52 -6.71 -15.88
CA ILE A 839 1.42 -6.07 -16.86
C ILE A 839 2.91 -6.25 -16.49
N LEU A 840 3.21 -6.36 -15.19
CA LEU A 840 4.56 -6.53 -14.63
C LEU A 840 4.66 -7.81 -13.82
N ASN A 841 5.84 -8.44 -13.89
CA ASN A 841 6.25 -9.51 -12.99
C ASN A 841 6.88 -8.91 -11.73
N TYR A 842 6.66 -9.57 -10.58
CA TYR A 842 7.12 -9.14 -9.27
C TYR A 842 7.85 -10.28 -8.56
N ASP A 843 8.86 -9.98 -7.74
CA ASP A 843 9.52 -10.98 -6.89
C ASP A 843 8.75 -11.21 -5.58
N THR A 844 9.24 -12.13 -4.74
CA THR A 844 8.69 -12.39 -3.40
C THR A 844 8.66 -11.16 -2.49
N ASP A 845 9.57 -10.21 -2.72
CA ASP A 845 9.66 -8.94 -1.99
C ASP A 845 8.88 -7.78 -2.66
N TRP A 846 8.07 -8.06 -3.69
CA TRP A 846 7.28 -7.09 -4.47
C TRP A 846 8.08 -6.03 -5.26
N ASP A 847 9.38 -6.24 -5.46
CA ASP A 847 10.16 -5.49 -6.44
C ASP A 847 9.77 -5.89 -7.88
N VAL A 848 9.79 -4.92 -8.79
CA VAL A 848 9.46 -5.13 -10.21
C VAL A 848 10.60 -5.85 -10.90
N LEU A 849 10.32 -7.04 -11.43
CA LEU A 849 11.30 -7.86 -12.14
C LEU A 849 11.38 -7.56 -13.64
N GLY A 850 10.33 -6.94 -14.19
CA GLY A 850 10.20 -6.67 -15.60
C GLY A 850 8.74 -6.77 -16.06
N MET A 851 8.53 -6.69 -17.36
CA MET A 851 7.20 -6.93 -17.95
C MET A 851 6.78 -8.40 -17.83
N SER A 852 5.47 -8.63 -17.69
CA SER A 852 4.87 -9.95 -17.84
C SER A 852 4.73 -10.33 -19.33
N GLU A 853 4.41 -11.59 -19.63
CA GLU A 853 4.08 -12.05 -20.99
C GLU A 853 2.95 -11.20 -21.63
N ILE A 854 1.92 -10.85 -20.84
CA ILE A 854 0.81 -9.98 -21.28
C ILE A 854 1.30 -8.55 -21.52
N GLY A 855 2.15 -8.02 -20.63
CA GLY A 855 2.75 -6.69 -20.79
C GLY A 855 3.60 -6.59 -22.04
N GLN A 856 4.51 -7.55 -22.25
CA GLN A 856 5.33 -7.69 -23.45
C GLN A 856 4.45 -7.76 -24.71
N ARG A 857 3.46 -8.68 -24.74
CA ARG A 857 2.53 -8.85 -25.87
C ARG A 857 1.83 -7.54 -26.25
N PHE A 858 1.36 -6.77 -25.26
CA PHE A 858 0.74 -5.47 -25.49
C PHE A 858 1.73 -4.42 -26.00
N PHE A 859 2.87 -4.22 -25.34
CA PHE A 859 3.80 -3.16 -25.72
C PHE A 859 4.54 -3.44 -27.03
N LEU A 860 4.78 -4.70 -27.40
CA LEU A 860 5.24 -5.08 -28.74
C LEU A 860 4.21 -4.70 -29.81
N GLY A 861 2.93 -4.97 -29.57
CA GLY A 861 1.84 -4.55 -30.47
C GLY A 861 1.77 -3.03 -30.67
N ILE A 862 1.92 -2.29 -29.58
CA ILE A 862 1.96 -0.83 -29.57
C ILE A 862 3.18 -0.31 -30.36
N GLN A 863 4.37 -0.87 -30.10
CA GLN A 863 5.58 -0.53 -30.84
C GLN A 863 5.44 -0.83 -32.34
N ALA A 864 4.81 -1.94 -32.71
CA ALA A 864 4.59 -2.31 -34.11
C ALA A 864 3.58 -1.40 -34.82
N GLU A 865 2.64 -0.78 -34.10
CA GLU A 865 1.80 0.29 -34.65
C GLU A 865 2.63 1.56 -34.88
N ILE A 866 3.40 1.98 -33.87
CA ILE A 866 4.26 3.18 -33.91
C ILE A 866 5.29 3.08 -35.05
N GLU A 867 5.81 1.89 -35.34
CA GLU A 867 6.74 1.66 -36.45
C GLU A 867 6.07 1.63 -37.83
N ARG A 868 4.78 1.29 -37.91
CA ARG A 868 4.09 1.14 -39.20
C ARG A 868 3.89 2.46 -39.91
N ASP A 869 3.59 3.53 -39.17
CA ASP A 869 3.40 4.86 -39.73
C ASP A 869 4.10 5.95 -38.89
N PRO A 870 5.33 6.34 -39.26
CA PRO A 870 6.07 7.41 -38.60
C PRO A 870 5.40 8.79 -38.66
N SER A 871 4.39 8.98 -39.52
CA SER A 871 3.66 10.26 -39.61
C SER A 871 2.61 10.40 -38.50
N VAL A 872 2.01 9.29 -38.07
CA VAL A 872 0.99 9.27 -37.02
C VAL A 872 1.62 9.52 -35.65
N LYS A 873 1.08 10.49 -34.91
CA LYS A 873 1.56 10.83 -33.57
C LYS A 873 0.86 10.02 -32.47
N HIS A 874 1.64 9.32 -31.67
CA HIS A 874 1.17 8.44 -30.60
C HIS A 874 1.44 9.01 -29.20
N ALA A 875 0.62 8.63 -28.22
CA ALA A 875 0.89 8.84 -26.80
C ALA A 875 0.55 7.57 -25.98
N ILE A 876 1.23 7.38 -24.85
CA ILE A 876 1.03 6.20 -23.99
C ILE A 876 0.79 6.63 -22.54
N ILE A 877 -0.30 6.14 -21.94
CA ILE A 877 -0.67 6.36 -20.54
C ILE A 877 -0.77 4.99 -19.87
N THR A 878 -0.03 4.78 -18.79
CA THR A 878 -0.01 3.50 -18.07
C THR A 878 0.35 3.69 -16.58
N SER A 879 0.70 2.64 -15.85
CA SER A 879 1.14 2.76 -14.46
C SER A 879 2.60 3.25 -14.37
N ALA A 880 2.92 4.09 -13.38
CA ALA A 880 4.24 4.73 -13.26
C ALA A 880 5.45 3.75 -13.21
N PRO A 881 5.36 2.53 -12.64
CA PRO A 881 6.45 1.56 -12.75
C PRO A 881 6.67 1.08 -14.20
N VAL A 882 5.61 0.99 -15.01
CA VAL A 882 5.71 0.55 -16.41
C VAL A 882 6.39 1.61 -17.29
N THR A 883 6.18 2.91 -17.04
CA THR A 883 6.77 3.98 -17.87
C THR A 883 8.30 3.95 -17.89
N GLN A 884 8.93 3.46 -16.82
CA GLN A 884 10.38 3.27 -16.74
C GLN A 884 10.88 2.24 -17.77
N HIS A 885 10.11 1.19 -18.05
CA HIS A 885 10.44 0.17 -19.06
C HIS A 885 10.10 0.60 -20.50
N LEU A 886 9.53 1.79 -20.71
CA LEU A 886 9.11 2.29 -22.02
C LEU A 886 10.01 3.41 -22.58
N GLN A 887 11.18 3.65 -21.98
CA GLN A 887 12.11 4.73 -22.39
C GLN A 887 12.52 4.65 -23.87
N SER A 888 12.76 3.44 -24.39
CA SER A 888 13.10 3.21 -25.81
C SER A 888 11.95 3.51 -26.78
N ILE A 889 10.70 3.37 -26.33
CA ILE A 889 9.51 3.76 -27.10
C ILE A 889 9.30 5.29 -26.97
N ALA A 890 9.49 5.84 -25.77
CA ALA A 890 9.36 7.28 -25.50
C ALA A 890 10.38 8.15 -26.27
N ALA A 891 11.55 7.60 -26.62
CA ALA A 891 12.58 8.28 -27.39
C ALA A 891 12.28 8.46 -28.89
N ARG A 892 11.15 7.91 -29.39
CA ARG A 892 10.81 7.93 -30.83
C ARG A 892 10.14 9.24 -31.23
N GLU A 893 10.52 9.80 -32.38
CA GLU A 893 10.03 11.10 -32.87
C GLU A 893 8.50 11.18 -33.07
N ASN A 894 7.82 10.04 -33.26
CA ASN A 894 6.38 9.97 -33.39
C ASN A 894 5.63 9.61 -32.09
N VAL A 895 6.34 9.50 -30.96
CA VAL A 895 5.73 9.40 -29.62
C VAL A 895 5.78 10.76 -28.94
N CYS A 896 4.62 11.36 -28.68
CA CYS A 896 4.49 12.68 -28.05
C CYS A 896 4.82 12.66 -26.55
N PHE A 897 4.37 11.63 -25.82
CA PHE A 897 4.67 11.44 -24.41
C PHE A 897 4.36 10.01 -23.95
N VAL A 898 5.03 9.60 -22.88
CA VAL A 898 4.72 8.40 -22.08
C VAL A 898 4.60 8.85 -20.62
N THR A 899 3.48 8.53 -19.94
CA THR A 899 3.22 9.07 -18.59
C THR A 899 2.41 8.13 -17.69
N GLY A 900 2.51 8.32 -16.37
CA GLY A 900 1.71 7.63 -15.39
C GLY A 900 0.26 8.13 -15.34
N PHE A 901 -0.71 7.25 -15.05
CA PHE A 901 -2.15 7.60 -14.92
C PHE A 901 -2.43 8.86 -14.10
N LYS A 902 -1.70 9.08 -12.99
CA LYS A 902 -1.86 10.24 -12.10
C LYS A 902 -1.09 11.49 -12.54
N GLU A 903 -0.08 11.33 -13.39
CA GLU A 903 0.75 12.43 -13.91
C GLU A 903 0.05 13.16 -15.07
N VAL A 904 -0.95 12.52 -15.69
CA VAL A 904 -1.78 13.11 -16.76
C VAL A 904 -2.36 14.48 -16.37
N GLU A 905 -2.65 14.73 -15.10
CA GLU A 905 -3.11 16.05 -14.62
C GLU A 905 -2.07 17.16 -14.84
N THR A 906 -0.78 16.84 -14.80
CA THR A 906 0.31 17.82 -14.93
C THR A 906 0.64 18.18 -16.38
N LEU A 907 0.17 17.38 -17.35
CA LEU A 907 0.33 17.67 -18.78
C LEU A 907 -0.46 18.93 -19.19
N GLN A 908 0.08 19.67 -20.15
CA GLN A 908 -0.64 20.75 -20.83
C GLN A 908 -1.61 20.16 -21.86
N ASP A 909 -2.76 20.81 -22.10
CA ASP A 909 -3.76 20.31 -23.05
C ASP A 909 -3.21 20.19 -24.49
N THR A 910 -2.23 21.04 -24.84
CA THR A 910 -1.48 21.01 -26.10
C THR A 910 -0.78 19.68 -26.38
N ALA A 911 -0.45 18.88 -25.35
CA ALA A 911 0.12 17.54 -25.54
C ALA A 911 -0.89 16.53 -26.13
N PHE A 912 -2.19 16.72 -25.87
CA PHE A 912 -3.26 15.91 -26.46
C PHE A 912 -3.68 16.42 -27.85
N GLU A 913 -3.48 17.71 -28.13
CA GLU A 913 -3.71 18.29 -29.46
C GLU A 913 -2.83 17.64 -30.52
N THR A 914 -1.56 17.34 -30.21
CA THR A 914 -0.61 16.70 -31.14
C THR A 914 -0.80 15.19 -31.28
N ALA A 915 -1.22 14.46 -30.23
CA ALA A 915 -1.35 13.01 -30.27
C ALA A 915 -2.63 12.55 -30.99
N GLU A 916 -2.50 11.86 -32.12
CA GLU A 916 -3.62 11.30 -32.91
C GLU A 916 -4.11 9.97 -32.34
N VAL A 917 -3.18 9.13 -31.86
CA VAL A 917 -3.47 7.83 -31.23
C VAL A 917 -3.04 7.84 -29.77
N VAL A 918 -3.98 7.61 -28.84
CA VAL A 918 -3.68 7.56 -27.40
C VAL A 918 -3.92 6.16 -26.86
N TRP A 919 -2.85 5.49 -26.44
CA TRP A 919 -2.87 4.19 -25.80
C TRP A 919 -3.03 4.36 -24.28
N ILE A 920 -4.03 3.71 -23.70
CA ILE A 920 -4.28 3.68 -22.26
C ILE A 920 -4.16 2.23 -21.79
N VAL A 921 -3.04 1.88 -21.15
CA VAL A 921 -2.63 0.48 -20.92
C VAL A 921 -2.73 0.08 -19.45
N GLY A 922 -3.65 -0.85 -19.16
CA GLY A 922 -3.91 -1.40 -17.84
C GLY A 922 -4.87 -0.57 -16.98
N ALA A 923 -5.01 -0.95 -15.71
CA ALA A 923 -5.85 -0.27 -14.72
C ALA A 923 -5.06 0.69 -13.81
N PRO A 924 -5.62 1.86 -13.46
CA PRO A 924 -5.15 2.68 -12.35
C PRO A 924 -5.08 1.92 -11.03
N TYR A 925 -3.95 2.07 -10.31
CA TYR A 925 -3.78 1.50 -8.97
C TYR A 925 -4.21 2.51 -7.89
N TRP A 926 -5.13 2.07 -7.04
CA TRP A 926 -5.52 2.76 -5.81
C TRP A 926 -5.08 1.95 -4.60
N SER A 927 -4.39 2.59 -3.65
CA SER A 927 -3.85 1.89 -2.48
C SER A 927 -4.99 1.46 -1.54
N PRO A 928 -4.94 0.23 -0.99
CA PRO A 928 -5.99 -0.27 -0.08
C PRO A 928 -6.32 0.70 1.05
N GLY A 929 -5.31 1.29 1.69
CA GLY A 929 -5.50 2.26 2.78
C GLY A 929 -6.20 3.58 2.38
N LEU A 930 -6.21 3.95 1.09
CA LEU A 930 -7.02 5.08 0.61
C LEU A 930 -8.46 4.63 0.35
N THR A 931 -8.64 3.50 -0.35
CA THR A 931 -9.95 2.90 -0.65
C THR A 931 -10.73 2.60 0.63
N TRP A 932 -10.08 2.00 1.62
CA TRP A 932 -10.67 1.72 2.94
C TRP A 932 -11.08 2.99 3.66
N ARG A 933 -10.22 4.02 3.68
CA ARG A 933 -10.53 5.30 4.31
C ARG A 933 -11.73 5.99 3.65
N GLN A 934 -11.77 6.04 2.32
CA GLN A 934 -12.94 6.59 1.60
C GLN A 934 -14.19 5.76 1.86
N SER A 935 -14.07 4.43 1.95
CA SER A 935 -15.18 3.54 2.32
C SER A 935 -15.67 3.83 3.75
N GLN A 936 -14.78 4.01 4.72
CA GLN A 936 -15.12 4.40 6.10
C GLN A 936 -15.84 5.76 6.15
N ILE A 937 -15.34 6.75 5.40
CA ILE A 937 -16.00 8.07 5.27
C ILE A 937 -17.42 7.93 4.69
N LEU A 938 -17.62 7.08 3.68
CA LEU A 938 -18.89 6.99 2.95
C LEU A 938 -19.90 6.00 3.51
N PHE A 939 -19.45 5.00 4.27
CA PHE A 939 -20.25 3.86 4.70
C PHE A 939 -20.05 3.49 6.18
N GLY A 940 -19.19 4.18 6.93
CA GLY A 940 -19.00 3.92 8.36
C GLY A 940 -20.24 4.19 9.22
N ASN A 941 -21.22 4.92 8.67
CA ASN A 941 -22.54 5.15 9.24
C ASN A 941 -23.63 4.18 8.74
N ALA A 942 -23.37 3.37 7.70
CA ALA A 942 -24.34 2.43 7.12
C ALA A 942 -24.71 1.33 8.12
N GLU A 943 -25.86 0.66 7.99
CA GLU A 943 -26.32 -0.34 8.98
C GLU A 943 -25.35 -1.52 9.18
N LYS A 944 -24.77 -2.04 8.08
CA LYS A 944 -23.87 -3.19 8.08
C LYS A 944 -22.40 -2.73 8.20
N PRO A 945 -21.55 -3.40 9.01
CA PRO A 945 -20.12 -3.09 9.11
C PRO A 945 -19.39 -3.37 7.79
N LEU A 946 -18.25 -2.73 7.54
CA LEU A 946 -17.45 -2.95 6.33
C LEU A 946 -16.64 -4.24 6.43
N CYS A 947 -16.58 -5.01 5.34
CA CYS A 947 -15.78 -6.23 5.25
C CYS A 947 -14.53 -5.99 4.38
N TYR A 948 -13.38 -5.80 5.02
CA TYR A 948 -12.11 -5.50 4.35
C TYR A 948 -11.44 -6.74 3.72
N ASP A 949 -12.05 -7.92 3.85
CA ASP A 949 -11.61 -9.15 3.19
C ASP A 949 -11.50 -8.97 1.66
N GLY A 950 -10.42 -9.47 1.08
CA GLY A 950 -10.23 -9.52 -0.36
C GLY A 950 -8.78 -9.70 -0.75
N ALA A 951 -8.55 -9.78 -2.06
CA ALA A 951 -7.22 -9.66 -2.64
C ALA A 951 -6.95 -8.17 -2.93
N ALA A 952 -6.92 -7.37 -1.86
CA ALA A 952 -6.92 -5.90 -1.91
C ALA A 952 -5.76 -5.31 -2.74
N GLU A 953 -4.61 -5.97 -2.74
CA GLU A 953 -3.42 -5.62 -3.53
C GLU A 953 -3.68 -5.66 -5.04
N PHE A 954 -4.64 -6.47 -5.48
CA PHE A 954 -5.08 -6.65 -6.85
C PHE A 954 -6.36 -5.86 -7.18
N GLY A 955 -6.86 -5.05 -6.23
CA GLY A 955 -8.09 -4.26 -6.42
C GLY A 955 -9.40 -5.05 -6.30
N ASN A 956 -9.37 -6.24 -5.68
CA ASN A 956 -10.54 -7.11 -5.54
C ASN A 956 -10.95 -7.23 -4.07
N TYR A 957 -12.14 -6.73 -3.73
CA TYR A 957 -12.71 -6.73 -2.37
C TYR A 957 -13.99 -7.59 -2.33
N LYS A 958 -14.25 -8.28 -1.20
CA LYS A 958 -15.50 -9.04 -1.02
C LYS A 958 -16.71 -8.15 -0.74
N ASP A 959 -16.50 -6.99 -0.13
CA ASP A 959 -17.55 -6.02 0.14
C ASP A 959 -17.80 -5.16 -1.10
N GLU A 960 -18.99 -5.31 -1.68
CA GLU A 960 -19.45 -4.57 -2.87
C GLU A 960 -19.29 -3.06 -2.71
N ARG A 961 -19.37 -2.52 -1.48
CA ARG A 961 -19.22 -1.09 -1.19
C ARG A 961 -17.77 -0.61 -1.30
N ILE A 962 -16.82 -1.45 -0.91
CA ILE A 962 -15.38 -1.15 -1.03
C ILE A 962 -14.94 -1.35 -2.48
N GLN A 963 -15.47 -2.39 -3.14
CA GLN A 963 -15.28 -2.62 -4.57
C GLN A 963 -15.80 -1.44 -5.41
N ASP A 964 -17.02 -0.97 -5.14
CA ASP A 964 -17.61 0.22 -5.79
C ASP A 964 -16.75 1.49 -5.60
N VAL A 965 -16.21 1.73 -4.39
CA VAL A 965 -15.27 2.86 -4.18
C VAL A 965 -14.00 2.70 -5.02
N TYR A 966 -13.41 1.50 -5.07
CA TYR A 966 -12.23 1.23 -5.88
C TYR A 966 -12.50 1.45 -7.38
N GLU A 967 -13.60 0.89 -7.89
CA GLU A 967 -14.00 0.98 -9.29
C GLU A 967 -14.39 2.41 -9.67
N ARG A 968 -15.20 3.12 -8.87
CA ARG A 968 -15.53 4.53 -9.12
C ARG A 968 -14.30 5.43 -9.21
N ASN A 969 -13.28 5.19 -8.38
CA ASN A 969 -12.02 5.92 -8.45
C ASN A 969 -11.24 5.61 -9.74
N ALA A 970 -11.18 4.35 -10.17
CA ALA A 970 -10.50 3.94 -11.41
C ALA A 970 -11.23 4.44 -12.67
N VAL A 971 -12.54 4.23 -12.74
CA VAL A 971 -13.44 4.74 -13.79
C VAL A 971 -13.39 6.26 -13.85
N GLY A 972 -13.41 6.95 -12.70
CA GLY A 972 -13.29 8.41 -12.62
C GLY A 972 -12.02 8.94 -13.28
N LEU A 973 -10.87 8.31 -13.01
CA LEU A 973 -9.60 8.69 -13.63
C LEU A 973 -9.58 8.40 -15.13
N PHE A 974 -10.12 7.26 -15.59
CA PHE A 974 -10.27 7.01 -17.03
C PHE A 974 -11.17 8.04 -17.73
N ARG A 975 -12.31 8.39 -17.13
CA ARG A 975 -13.21 9.43 -17.67
C ARG A 975 -12.55 10.81 -17.68
N GLN A 976 -11.66 11.10 -16.74
CA GLN A 976 -10.84 12.31 -16.74
C GLN A 976 -9.82 12.32 -17.89
N ILE A 977 -9.07 11.23 -18.05
CA ILE A 977 -8.10 11.05 -19.15
C ILE A 977 -8.79 11.20 -20.52
N VAL A 978 -9.87 10.44 -20.77
CA VAL A 978 -10.60 10.52 -22.05
C VAL A 978 -11.25 11.89 -22.26
N GLY A 979 -11.68 12.56 -21.19
CA GLY A 979 -12.16 13.94 -21.22
C GLY A 979 -11.07 14.94 -21.65
N ARG A 980 -9.82 14.76 -21.20
CA ARG A 980 -8.68 15.60 -21.61
C ARG A 980 -8.22 15.35 -23.06
N ILE A 981 -8.37 14.13 -23.58
CA ILE A 981 -8.12 13.83 -25.01
C ILE A 981 -9.08 14.63 -25.92
N GLY A 982 -10.24 15.06 -25.42
CA GLY A 982 -11.08 16.05 -26.11
C GLY A 982 -11.83 15.52 -27.33
N LEU A 983 -12.31 14.27 -27.29
CA LEU A 983 -13.03 13.61 -28.40
C LEU A 983 -14.33 14.32 -28.87
N ASN A 984 -14.83 15.29 -28.10
CA ASN A 984 -15.96 16.17 -28.44
C ASN A 984 -15.53 17.53 -29.03
N ARG A 985 -14.21 17.76 -29.23
CA ARG A 985 -13.62 19.02 -29.73
C ARG A 985 -12.59 18.81 -30.85
N LEU A 986 -11.65 17.89 -30.65
CA LEU A 986 -10.54 17.63 -31.57
C LEU A 986 -10.93 16.52 -32.56
N PRO A 987 -10.71 16.69 -33.88
CA PRO A 987 -10.99 15.66 -34.88
C PRO A 987 -9.89 14.59 -34.96
N ASN A 988 -10.21 13.47 -35.63
CA ASN A 988 -9.30 12.38 -36.01
C ASN A 988 -8.51 11.74 -34.84
N LYS A 989 -9.10 11.68 -33.64
CA LYS A 989 -8.51 11.06 -32.46
C LYS A 989 -8.94 9.60 -32.31
N THR A 990 -7.99 8.71 -32.14
CA THR A 990 -8.20 7.29 -31.81
C THR A 990 -7.70 7.00 -30.40
N VAL A 991 -8.55 6.50 -29.51
CA VAL A 991 -8.13 6.03 -28.19
C VAL A 991 -8.18 4.52 -28.15
N VAL A 992 -7.14 3.87 -27.61
CA VAL A 992 -7.11 2.42 -27.39
C VAL A 992 -6.98 2.15 -25.90
N LEU A 993 -8.04 1.59 -25.30
CA LEU A 993 -8.16 1.33 -23.88
C LEU A 993 -7.99 -0.17 -23.60
N LEU A 994 -6.83 -0.55 -23.05
CA LEU A 994 -6.51 -1.91 -22.64
C LEU A 994 -6.92 -2.15 -21.19
N SER A 995 -8.21 -1.95 -20.89
CA SER A 995 -8.88 -2.42 -19.67
C SER A 995 -10.37 -2.66 -19.92
N SER A 996 -10.89 -3.83 -19.52
CA SER A 996 -12.30 -4.22 -19.66
C SER A 996 -13.23 -3.63 -18.58
N MET A 997 -12.82 -2.57 -17.88
CA MET A 997 -13.69 -1.87 -16.93
C MET A 997 -14.85 -1.16 -17.66
N PRO A 998 -16.10 -1.29 -17.21
CA PRO A 998 -17.20 -0.54 -17.79
C PRO A 998 -17.01 0.96 -17.54
N LEU A 999 -16.97 1.76 -18.60
CA LEU A 999 -16.86 3.21 -18.54
C LEU A 999 -18.18 3.86 -18.99
N PRO A 1000 -19.05 4.29 -18.05
CA PRO A 1000 -20.26 5.01 -18.37
C PRO A 1000 -19.99 6.20 -19.28
N ASP A 1001 -20.81 6.31 -20.33
CA ASP A 1001 -20.73 7.33 -21.38
C ASP A 1001 -19.48 7.26 -22.28
N ILE A 1002 -18.70 6.18 -22.20
CA ILE A 1002 -17.61 5.86 -23.14
C ILE A 1002 -17.87 4.47 -23.76
N THR A 1003 -17.97 3.41 -22.96
CA THR A 1003 -18.19 2.04 -23.45
C THR A 1003 -19.49 1.90 -24.25
N ASN A 1004 -20.58 2.52 -23.78
CA ASN A 1004 -21.91 2.40 -24.38
C ASN A 1004 -22.09 3.30 -25.64
N ARG A 1005 -21.06 3.98 -26.14
CA ARG A 1005 -21.13 4.83 -27.35
C ARG A 1005 -21.04 3.99 -28.63
N PRO A 1006 -21.79 4.33 -29.69
CA PRO A 1006 -21.69 3.64 -30.98
C PRO A 1006 -20.33 3.86 -31.69
N GLU A 1007 -19.60 4.92 -31.34
CA GLU A 1007 -18.23 5.17 -31.80
C GLU A 1007 -17.17 4.33 -31.04
N THR A 1008 -17.58 3.63 -29.97
CA THR A 1008 -16.72 2.73 -29.21
C THR A 1008 -16.89 1.30 -29.70
N LEU A 1009 -15.78 0.67 -30.11
CA LEU A 1009 -15.74 -0.69 -30.61
C LEU A 1009 -15.07 -1.61 -29.59
N LEU A 1010 -15.75 -2.70 -29.23
CA LEU A 1010 -15.20 -3.71 -28.33
C LEU A 1010 -14.38 -4.75 -29.10
N PHE A 1011 -13.16 -5.02 -28.63
CA PHE A 1011 -12.24 -5.93 -29.30
C PHE A 1011 -11.54 -6.88 -28.32
N ASP A 1012 -11.09 -8.02 -28.82
CA ASP A 1012 -10.09 -8.85 -28.14
C ASP A 1012 -8.70 -8.48 -28.66
N TRP A 1013 -7.63 -8.68 -27.89
CA TRP A 1013 -6.28 -8.41 -28.39
C TRP A 1013 -5.94 -9.25 -29.64
N GLU A 1014 -6.49 -10.47 -29.71
CA GLU A 1014 -6.45 -11.32 -30.89
C GLU A 1014 -7.05 -10.66 -32.15
N ASP A 1015 -8.01 -9.74 -32.03
CA ASP A 1015 -8.57 -9.01 -33.17
C ASP A 1015 -7.61 -7.94 -33.69
N PHE A 1016 -6.81 -7.32 -32.82
CA PHE A 1016 -5.73 -6.42 -33.21
C PHE A 1016 -4.59 -7.17 -33.90
N GLU A 1017 -4.23 -8.35 -33.37
CA GLU A 1017 -3.29 -9.24 -34.03
C GLU A 1017 -3.80 -9.71 -35.39
N VAL A 1018 -5.07 -10.11 -35.53
CA VAL A 1018 -5.67 -10.43 -36.84
C VAL A 1018 -5.68 -9.20 -37.76
N ALA A 1019 -6.09 -8.02 -37.30
CA ALA A 1019 -6.09 -6.82 -38.12
C ALA A 1019 -4.71 -6.43 -38.65
N GLY A 1020 -3.66 -6.70 -37.86
CA GLY A 1020 -2.30 -6.28 -38.18
C GLY A 1020 -2.17 -4.75 -38.24
N GLY A 1021 -3.02 -4.03 -37.51
CA GLY A 1021 -2.98 -2.57 -37.37
C GLY A 1021 -4.33 -1.93 -37.02
N LEU A 1022 -4.29 -0.72 -36.44
CA LEU A 1022 -5.50 0.00 -36.01
C LEU A 1022 -6.44 0.37 -37.17
N SER A 1023 -5.90 0.61 -38.36
CA SER A 1023 -6.68 0.99 -39.55
C SER A 1023 -7.68 -0.08 -40.00
N LYS A 1024 -7.33 -1.37 -39.87
CA LYS A 1024 -8.18 -2.52 -40.22
C LYS A 1024 -8.96 -3.11 -39.06
N LEU A 1025 -8.63 -2.73 -37.82
CA LEU A 1025 -9.28 -3.26 -36.62
C LEU A 1025 -10.82 -3.16 -36.63
N PRO A 1026 -11.46 -2.07 -37.11
CA PRO A 1026 -12.92 -2.00 -37.24
C PRO A 1026 -13.53 -3.09 -38.15
N GLU A 1027 -12.84 -3.46 -39.23
CA GLU A 1027 -13.32 -4.47 -40.19
C GLU A 1027 -13.26 -5.87 -39.58
N VAL A 1028 -12.17 -6.16 -38.85
CA VAL A 1028 -11.98 -7.44 -38.15
C VAL A 1028 -12.97 -7.60 -36.99
N ILE A 1029 -13.22 -6.54 -36.22
CA ILE A 1029 -14.25 -6.53 -35.17
C ILE A 1029 -15.63 -6.83 -35.77
N ALA A 1030 -15.99 -6.15 -36.87
CA ALA A 1030 -17.30 -6.35 -37.51
C ALA A 1030 -17.47 -7.79 -38.03
N GLU A 1031 -16.44 -8.38 -38.65
CA GLU A 1031 -16.50 -9.77 -39.11
C GLU A 1031 -16.51 -10.76 -37.93
N ARG A 1032 -15.75 -10.50 -36.84
CA ARG A 1032 -15.86 -11.29 -35.59
C ARG A 1032 -17.30 -11.27 -35.05
N GLU A 1033 -17.91 -10.10 -34.90
CA GLU A 1033 -19.26 -9.96 -34.34
C GLU A 1033 -20.33 -10.60 -35.22
N ARG A 1034 -20.15 -10.55 -36.54
CA ARG A 1034 -20.97 -11.31 -37.48
C ARG A 1034 -20.82 -12.81 -37.24
N PHE A 1035 -19.60 -13.34 -37.13
CA PHE A 1035 -19.39 -14.76 -36.86
C PHE A 1035 -19.89 -15.19 -35.47
N GLU A 1036 -19.81 -14.33 -34.43
CA GLU A 1036 -20.46 -14.57 -33.13
C GLU A 1036 -21.98 -14.63 -33.26
N THR A 1037 -22.58 -13.74 -34.04
CA THR A 1037 -24.01 -13.77 -34.37
C THR A 1037 -24.37 -15.04 -35.14
N GLU A 1038 -23.56 -15.46 -36.12
CA GLU A 1038 -23.77 -16.71 -36.86
C GLU A 1038 -23.60 -17.95 -35.95
N ARG A 1039 -22.68 -17.93 -34.97
CA ARG A 1039 -22.49 -18.96 -33.94
C ARG A 1039 -23.73 -19.10 -33.06
N ASP A 1040 -24.26 -17.98 -32.57
CA ASP A 1040 -25.40 -17.98 -31.64
C ASP A 1040 -26.71 -18.41 -32.32
N ASN A 1041 -26.75 -18.39 -33.66
CA ASN A 1041 -27.80 -18.95 -34.49
C ASN A 1041 -27.56 -20.43 -34.91
N LEU A 1042 -26.46 -21.08 -34.50
CA LEU A 1042 -26.25 -22.50 -34.78
C LEU A 1042 -27.18 -23.38 -33.94
N THR A 1043 -27.80 -24.38 -34.58
CA THR A 1043 -28.76 -25.28 -33.96
C THR A 1043 -28.40 -26.75 -34.17
N ALA A 1044 -29.20 -27.66 -33.61
CA ALA A 1044 -29.12 -29.10 -33.88
C ALA A 1044 -29.30 -29.44 -35.38
N GLU A 1045 -29.98 -28.58 -36.13
CA GLU A 1045 -30.34 -28.77 -37.53
C GLU A 1045 -29.31 -28.16 -38.50
N SER A 1046 -28.36 -27.34 -38.00
CA SER A 1046 -27.31 -26.77 -38.84
C SER A 1046 -26.45 -27.84 -39.52
N ASP A 1047 -26.08 -27.59 -40.77
CA ASP A 1047 -25.18 -28.47 -41.51
C ASP A 1047 -23.76 -28.46 -40.93
N ARG A 1048 -23.10 -29.63 -41.04
CA ARG A 1048 -21.71 -29.83 -40.62
C ARG A 1048 -20.78 -28.76 -41.21
N GLU A 1049 -20.91 -28.51 -42.51
CA GLU A 1049 -20.11 -27.51 -43.23
C GLU A 1049 -20.34 -26.09 -42.73
N LYS A 1050 -21.57 -25.75 -42.31
CA LYS A 1050 -21.87 -24.46 -41.70
C LYS A 1050 -21.21 -24.32 -40.32
N VAL A 1051 -21.18 -25.39 -39.53
CA VAL A 1051 -20.48 -25.39 -38.22
C VAL A 1051 -18.96 -25.34 -38.38
N GLU A 1052 -18.39 -26.03 -39.38
CA GLU A 1052 -16.97 -25.93 -39.74
C GLU A 1052 -16.60 -24.51 -40.16
N GLN A 1053 -17.38 -23.90 -41.05
CA GLN A 1053 -17.20 -22.51 -41.48
C GLN A 1053 -17.29 -21.54 -40.30
N VAL A 1054 -18.38 -21.58 -39.52
CA VAL A 1054 -18.64 -20.57 -38.49
C VAL A 1054 -17.66 -20.67 -37.33
N MET A 1055 -17.38 -21.88 -36.84
CA MET A 1055 -16.50 -22.08 -35.69
C MET A 1055 -15.02 -22.15 -36.06
N GLY A 1056 -14.68 -22.31 -37.35
CA GLY A 1056 -13.29 -22.48 -37.79
C GLY A 1056 -12.64 -23.76 -37.26
N VAL A 1057 -13.40 -24.85 -37.19
CA VAL A 1057 -12.99 -26.12 -36.55
C VAL A 1057 -12.96 -27.28 -37.55
N SER A 1058 -12.16 -28.32 -37.25
CA SER A 1058 -12.13 -29.53 -38.06
C SER A 1058 -13.49 -30.24 -38.10
N SER A 1059 -13.74 -31.02 -39.15
CA SER A 1059 -14.97 -31.80 -39.32
C SER A 1059 -15.25 -32.76 -38.15
N SER A 1060 -14.22 -33.22 -37.45
CA SER A 1060 -14.37 -34.04 -36.25
C SER A 1060 -14.93 -33.25 -35.05
N GLN A 1061 -14.57 -31.96 -34.94
CA GLN A 1061 -15.03 -31.05 -33.89
C GLN A 1061 -16.43 -30.50 -34.20
N ALA A 1062 -16.70 -30.12 -35.45
CA ALA A 1062 -18.04 -29.69 -35.88
C ALA A 1062 -19.10 -30.77 -35.62
N ASN A 1063 -18.80 -32.04 -35.95
CA ASN A 1063 -19.67 -33.17 -35.61
C ASN A 1063 -19.88 -33.35 -34.08
N ARG A 1064 -18.87 -33.06 -33.24
CA ARG A 1064 -19.03 -33.08 -31.77
C ARG A 1064 -19.92 -31.93 -31.28
N ILE A 1065 -19.82 -30.75 -31.88
CA ILE A 1065 -20.66 -29.59 -31.57
C ILE A 1065 -22.12 -29.88 -31.95
N LEU A 1066 -22.36 -30.38 -33.17
CA LEU A 1066 -23.69 -30.82 -33.61
C LEU A 1066 -24.28 -31.94 -32.72
N MET A 1067 -23.47 -32.91 -32.29
CA MET A 1067 -23.93 -33.91 -31.33
C MET A 1067 -24.32 -33.30 -29.98
N LYS A 1068 -23.61 -32.27 -29.48
CA LYS A 1068 -24.02 -31.55 -28.27
C LYS A 1068 -25.36 -30.84 -28.47
N PHE A 1069 -25.54 -30.11 -29.57
CA PHE A 1069 -26.80 -29.42 -29.88
C PHE A 1069 -27.99 -30.39 -30.03
N ARG A 1070 -27.76 -31.60 -30.58
CA ARG A 1070 -28.76 -32.68 -30.70
C ARG A 1070 -29.08 -33.38 -29.37
N GLY A 1071 -28.76 -32.79 -28.22
CA GLY A 1071 -28.98 -33.38 -26.90
C GLY A 1071 -28.12 -34.61 -26.59
N GLY A 1072 -27.06 -34.84 -27.39
CA GLY A 1072 -26.21 -36.03 -27.33
C GLY A 1072 -25.30 -36.09 -26.09
N LYS A 1073 -25.89 -36.39 -24.92
CA LYS A 1073 -25.13 -36.89 -23.77
C LYS A 1073 -24.49 -38.24 -24.12
N ARG A 1074 -23.21 -38.25 -24.50
CA ARG A 1074 -22.36 -39.41 -24.23
C ARG A 1074 -21.81 -39.31 -22.81
N LEU A 1075 -22.55 -39.86 -21.84
CA LEU A 1075 -21.91 -40.48 -20.68
C LEU A 1075 -21.09 -41.67 -21.22
N ARG A 1076 -19.85 -41.41 -21.63
CA ARG A 1076 -18.87 -42.50 -21.79
C ARG A 1076 -18.63 -43.05 -20.40
N VAL A 1077 -19.24 -44.20 -20.11
CA VAL A 1077 -18.84 -45.06 -18.99
C VAL A 1077 -17.32 -45.23 -19.09
N LEU A 1078 -16.58 -44.95 -18.03
CA LEU A 1078 -15.12 -44.92 -18.11
C LEU A 1078 -14.60 -46.31 -18.54
N PHE A 1079 -13.48 -46.35 -19.27
CA PHE A 1079 -12.87 -47.62 -19.65
C PHE A 1079 -12.61 -48.50 -18.42
N ARG A 1080 -12.22 -47.89 -17.29
CA ARG A 1080 -12.23 -48.49 -15.96
C ARG A 1080 -13.52 -49.26 -15.68
N ASP A 1081 -14.67 -48.60 -15.62
CA ASP A 1081 -15.91 -49.22 -15.17
C ASP A 1081 -16.42 -50.28 -16.16
N GLN A 1082 -16.15 -50.10 -17.46
CA GLN A 1082 -16.40 -51.14 -18.49
C GLN A 1082 -15.50 -52.38 -18.30
N ILE A 1083 -14.20 -52.19 -18.01
CA ILE A 1083 -13.26 -53.26 -17.68
C ILE A 1083 -13.69 -53.98 -16.39
N PHE A 1084 -14.06 -53.24 -15.34
CA PHE A 1084 -14.55 -53.80 -14.08
C PHE A 1084 -15.82 -54.64 -14.28
N SER A 1085 -16.80 -54.13 -15.06
CA SER A 1085 -18.03 -54.88 -15.40
C SER A 1085 -17.78 -56.12 -16.26
N MET A 1086 -16.70 -56.14 -17.04
CA MET A 1086 -16.27 -57.32 -17.82
C MET A 1086 -15.59 -58.36 -16.93
N LEU A 1087 -14.78 -57.92 -15.96
CA LEU A 1087 -14.00 -58.78 -15.05
C LEU A 1087 -14.80 -59.28 -13.84
N SER A 1088 -15.93 -58.64 -13.48
CA SER A 1088 -16.89 -59.20 -12.52
C SER A 1088 -17.54 -60.50 -13.01
N GLY A 1089 -17.49 -60.76 -14.33
CA GLY A 1089 -17.87 -62.03 -14.95
C GLY A 1089 -16.76 -63.07 -15.01
N GLY A 1090 -15.66 -62.90 -14.27
CA GLY A 1090 -14.50 -63.80 -14.24
C GLY A 1090 -13.33 -63.33 -15.12
N GLU A 1091 -12.34 -64.22 -15.32
CA GLU A 1091 -11.13 -63.90 -16.08
C GLU A 1091 -11.44 -63.53 -17.54
N LYS A 1092 -10.82 -62.46 -18.07
CA LYS A 1092 -10.95 -62.04 -19.47
C LYS A 1092 -9.60 -61.82 -20.14
N LYS A 1093 -9.51 -62.13 -21.43
CA LYS A 1093 -8.32 -61.85 -22.24
C LYS A 1093 -8.30 -60.41 -22.78
N THR A 1094 -7.11 -59.90 -23.11
CA THR A 1094 -6.96 -58.58 -23.74
C THR A 1094 -7.79 -58.44 -25.02
N ALA A 1095 -7.90 -59.49 -25.83
CA ALA A 1095 -8.72 -59.48 -27.06
C ALA A 1095 -10.21 -59.35 -26.73
N GLU A 1096 -10.73 -60.20 -25.84
CA GLU A 1096 -12.13 -60.17 -25.37
C GLU A 1096 -12.50 -58.81 -24.76
N LEU A 1097 -11.57 -58.14 -24.08
CA LEU A 1097 -11.73 -56.78 -23.55
C LEU A 1097 -11.67 -55.68 -24.62
N ILE A 1098 -10.90 -55.87 -25.70
CA ILE A 1098 -10.83 -54.92 -26.81
C ILE A 1098 -12.07 -55.03 -27.71
N ASP A 1099 -12.54 -56.25 -27.97
CA ASP A 1099 -13.67 -56.50 -28.87
C ASP A 1099 -15.02 -56.11 -28.25
N ALA A 1100 -15.13 -56.13 -26.90
CA ALA A 1100 -16.37 -55.83 -26.19
C ALA A 1100 -16.49 -54.38 -25.67
N ILE A 1101 -15.39 -53.60 -25.64
CA ILE A 1101 -15.37 -52.22 -25.10
C ILE A 1101 -15.31 -51.23 -26.26
N GLU A 1102 -16.26 -50.29 -26.33
CA GLU A 1102 -16.33 -49.28 -27.41
C GLU A 1102 -15.20 -48.25 -27.27
N GLY A 1103 -14.01 -48.57 -27.81
CA GLY A 1103 -12.82 -47.73 -27.69
C GLY A 1103 -11.67 -48.12 -28.61
N HIS A 1104 -10.68 -47.23 -28.71
CA HIS A 1104 -9.47 -47.53 -29.48
C HIS A 1104 -8.63 -48.61 -28.76
N PRO A 1105 -8.18 -49.70 -29.43
CA PRO A 1105 -7.48 -50.81 -28.80
C PRO A 1105 -6.22 -50.40 -28.00
N GLY A 1106 -5.52 -49.35 -28.44
CA GLY A 1106 -4.36 -48.80 -27.72
C GLY A 1106 -4.74 -48.16 -26.38
N SER A 1107 -5.87 -47.45 -26.32
CA SER A 1107 -6.36 -46.80 -25.10
C SER A 1107 -6.84 -47.82 -24.06
N ILE A 1108 -7.52 -48.87 -24.52
CA ILE A 1108 -7.96 -49.99 -23.67
C ILE A 1108 -6.73 -50.73 -23.10
N LYS A 1109 -5.69 -50.96 -23.90
CA LYS A 1109 -4.42 -51.55 -23.42
C LYS A 1109 -3.70 -50.68 -22.39
N ASN A 1110 -3.65 -49.37 -22.61
CA ASN A 1110 -3.04 -48.43 -21.66
C ASN A 1110 -3.81 -48.38 -20.33
N GLU A 1111 -5.15 -48.41 -20.38
CA GLU A 1111 -5.98 -48.46 -19.17
C GLU A 1111 -5.82 -49.80 -18.43
N LEU A 1112 -5.80 -50.94 -19.15
CA LEU A 1112 -5.51 -52.25 -18.55
C LEU A 1112 -4.12 -52.30 -17.90
N LYS A 1113 -3.13 -51.60 -18.46
CA LYS A 1113 -1.83 -51.45 -17.82
C LYS A 1113 -1.95 -50.60 -16.55
N ARG A 1114 -2.58 -49.42 -16.62
CA ARG A 1114 -2.81 -48.52 -15.48
C ARG A 1114 -3.49 -49.22 -14.31
N LEU A 1115 -4.54 -50.01 -14.58
CA LEU A 1115 -5.31 -50.73 -13.56
C LEU A 1115 -4.52 -51.90 -12.92
N VAL A 1116 -3.60 -52.52 -13.66
CA VAL A 1116 -2.66 -53.51 -13.08
C VAL A 1116 -1.60 -52.80 -12.24
N ASP A 1117 -1.03 -51.71 -12.75
CA ASP A 1117 0.01 -50.93 -12.07
C ASP A 1117 -0.54 -50.28 -10.77
N SER A 1118 -1.84 -49.95 -10.71
CA SER A 1118 -2.52 -49.47 -9.50
C SER A 1118 -2.99 -50.57 -8.54
N GLY A 1119 -2.87 -51.85 -8.92
CA GLY A 1119 -3.38 -52.99 -8.15
C GLY A 1119 -4.91 -53.16 -8.15
N GLU A 1120 -5.63 -52.37 -8.95
CA GLU A 1120 -7.09 -52.41 -9.07
C GLU A 1120 -7.60 -53.68 -9.78
N ILE A 1121 -6.79 -54.27 -10.67
CA ILE A 1121 -7.03 -55.58 -11.30
C ILE A 1121 -5.74 -56.43 -11.29
N VAL A 1122 -5.87 -57.76 -11.29
CA VAL A 1122 -4.71 -58.68 -11.28
C VAL A 1122 -4.49 -59.29 -12.66
N LYS A 1123 -3.23 -59.39 -13.07
CA LYS A 1123 -2.83 -60.08 -14.30
C LYS A 1123 -2.49 -61.54 -14.02
N VAL A 1124 -3.49 -62.42 -14.09
CA VAL A 1124 -3.36 -63.84 -13.72
C VAL A 1124 -2.41 -64.60 -14.67
N ARG A 1125 -2.48 -64.32 -15.98
CA ARG A 1125 -1.63 -64.93 -17.02
C ARG A 1125 -1.29 -63.94 -18.13
N ARG A 1126 -0.43 -64.34 -19.09
CA ARG A 1126 -0.07 -63.51 -20.24
C ARG A 1126 -1.35 -63.13 -21.01
N SER A 1127 -1.61 -61.82 -21.10
CA SER A 1127 -2.79 -61.24 -21.77
C SER A 1127 -4.15 -61.63 -21.16
N MET A 1128 -4.20 -61.90 -19.85
CA MET A 1128 -5.41 -62.32 -19.12
C MET A 1128 -5.47 -61.63 -17.74
N TYR A 1129 -6.65 -61.10 -17.40
CA TYR A 1129 -6.88 -60.26 -16.23
C TYR A 1129 -8.09 -60.75 -15.43
N ALA A 1130 -8.12 -60.44 -14.15
CA ALA A 1130 -9.21 -60.72 -13.21
C ALA A 1130 -9.34 -59.60 -12.16
N LEU A 1131 -10.44 -59.55 -11.43
CA LEU A 1131 -10.52 -58.73 -10.21
C LEU A 1131 -9.66 -59.34 -9.09
N PRO A 1132 -9.17 -58.55 -8.12
CA PRO A 1132 -8.51 -59.08 -6.93
C PRO A 1132 -9.45 -60.03 -6.15
N PRO A 1133 -8.94 -61.14 -5.58
CA PRO A 1133 -9.75 -61.96 -4.69
C PRO A 1133 -10.18 -61.12 -3.48
N SER A 1134 -11.47 -61.19 -3.13
CA SER A 1134 -11.99 -60.52 -1.95
C SER A 1134 -11.35 -61.08 -0.69
N SER A 1135 -10.93 -60.20 0.23
CA SER A 1135 -10.21 -60.56 1.46
C SER A 1135 -11.03 -61.35 2.49
N ASP A 1136 -12.24 -61.79 2.14
CA ASP A 1136 -13.13 -62.61 2.98
C ASP A 1136 -13.14 -64.11 2.59
N SER A 1137 -12.41 -64.53 1.53
CA SER A 1137 -12.35 -65.95 1.15
C SER A 1137 -11.21 -66.77 1.78
N GLU A 1138 -10.28 -66.16 2.52
CA GLU A 1138 -9.23 -66.87 3.28
C GLU A 1138 -9.61 -67.14 4.74
N LYS A 1139 -10.80 -67.72 4.94
CA LYS A 1139 -11.15 -68.50 6.15
C LYS A 1139 -11.95 -69.75 5.78
N LYS A 1140 -11.28 -70.75 5.24
CA LYS A 1140 -11.70 -72.16 5.25
C LYS A 1140 -10.50 -73.09 5.07
#